data_AF-A0A1J1E9U7-F1
#
_entry.id   AF-A0A1J1E9U7-F1
#
_cell.length_a   1.000
_cell.length_b   1.000
_cell.length_c   1.000
_cell.angle_alpha   90.00
_cell.angle_beta   90.00
_cell.angle_gamma   90.00
#
_symmetry.space_group_name_H-M   'P 1'
#
loop_
_entity.id
_entity.type
_entity.pdbx_description
1 polymer ?
#
loop_
_entity_poly.entity_id
_entity_poly.type
_entity_poly.pdbx_seq_one_letter_code
_entity_poly.pdbx_strand_id
1 'polypeptide(L)'
;MSLVKKSYAVKLGYDFITEEYLPKGKDEYYIRDESIDIDHYRTLSKGEIESLIKNGNESNNWEDIFVSEGFNASMVKNCKFYGKIRIGILEDCHLEYSTLKVPVGLYDSMIISCDIGDNVSISNVQYLSHYKIANEVILSNLGNIHTSNHSKFGNGILKEGEQEHVRIWLEICNESKGRAVLPFDGMLSADAYIWSKYRDRDVLMSKLKGLTNNRYSDKRGHYGTIGNGVVIRNSHSIQDTKIGDHAYIKGVNKIKNTTINSSMIAPSQIGEGVEMVNGIVGYGCRVFYGVKAVRFIMDDHSTLKYGARLINSYLGGNSTISCCEVLNSLIFNGHEQHHNNSFLCASLVMGQSNIAAGVTIGSNHNSRANDGEIIANRGFWPALCVNLKHNSKFASFCLVSKGSYPHELRIDFPFSLVANDERENSLKIIPAYWFLYNFYALERNCKKMYQRDKRVQKRQNIEFDYLAPDTIDEIFSAIEKLEEYIDLAIERSGIVCCDSSDKSKIKKEYLESSKHENLYLEILAEDVENSTRKVHILKVKESYKIYKDLILLYSVKTICKYFYTQVEDFGDILEFIKSTNLTHQYDKWKNIGGQLMKESDVEDIISEIENGKLESWEAIHDKYSLLGEGYLKHKFEHAVISLLKLLEIQMSSDLNADIWNNSVKRAISVQEYLCDSVISSREKDYTNPYRKMVYDNTKEMNNTLGELNQNSVIISVKEETESIKQMFLNSMC
;
A
#
# COMPACT_ATOMS: atom_id res chain seq x y z
N MET A 1 20.87 0.61 -33.66
CA MET A 1 22.04 -0.28 -33.74
C MET A 1 23.14 0.31 -32.86
N SER A 2 23.69 -0.42 -31.90
CA SER A 2 24.89 0.04 -31.19
C SER A 2 26.11 -0.21 -32.09
N LEU A 3 26.91 0.82 -32.32
CA LEU A 3 28.23 0.68 -32.92
C LEU A 3 29.21 0.31 -31.81
N VAL A 4 29.98 -0.77 -31.98
CA VAL A 4 31.10 -1.06 -31.08
C VAL A 4 32.15 0.03 -31.31
N LYS A 5 32.40 0.85 -30.28
CA LYS A 5 33.44 1.89 -30.31
C LYS A 5 34.78 1.31 -29.86
N LYS A 6 35.84 1.53 -30.64
CA LYS A 6 37.22 1.17 -30.26
C LYS A 6 37.90 2.39 -29.66
N SER A 7 38.53 2.22 -28.50
CA SER A 7 39.38 3.23 -27.84
C SER A 7 40.68 2.57 -27.35
N TYR A 8 41.63 3.37 -26.89
CA TYR A 8 42.87 2.88 -26.29
C TYR A 8 42.59 2.22 -24.94
N ALA A 9 43.25 1.09 -24.65
CA ALA A 9 43.07 0.36 -23.39
C ALA A 9 43.41 1.21 -22.15
N VAL A 10 44.34 2.18 -22.28
CA VAL A 10 44.68 3.12 -21.19
C VAL A 10 43.51 3.99 -20.75
N LYS A 11 42.51 4.22 -21.61
CA LYS A 11 41.29 4.98 -21.28
C LYS A 11 40.23 4.15 -20.55
N LEU A 12 40.46 2.85 -20.33
CA LEU A 12 39.51 2.03 -19.57
C LEU A 12 39.42 2.56 -18.13
N GLY A 13 38.21 2.90 -17.70
CA GLY A 13 37.94 3.46 -16.37
C GLY A 13 37.92 4.99 -16.30
N TYR A 14 38.15 5.69 -17.41
CA TYR A 14 38.07 7.16 -17.51
C TYR A 14 37.03 7.59 -18.53
N ASP A 15 36.82 8.90 -18.65
CA ASP A 15 35.83 9.52 -19.54
C ASP A 15 34.38 9.09 -19.20
N PHE A 16 34.08 8.81 -17.92
CA PHE A 16 32.75 8.41 -17.47
C PHE A 16 31.70 9.48 -17.78
N ILE A 17 32.06 10.74 -17.58
CA ILE A 17 31.28 11.90 -18.02
C ILE A 17 31.96 12.44 -19.27
N THR A 18 31.22 12.56 -20.36
CA THR A 18 31.76 13.14 -21.60
C THR A 18 31.95 14.64 -21.43
N GLU A 19 32.96 15.20 -22.10
CA GLU A 19 33.37 16.61 -22.00
C GLU A 19 32.22 17.62 -22.15
N GLU A 20 31.23 17.32 -23.01
CA GLU A 20 30.04 18.14 -23.22
C GLU A 20 29.12 18.30 -22.00
N TYR A 21 29.19 17.38 -21.02
CA TYR A 21 28.39 17.43 -19.78
C TYR A 21 29.25 17.74 -18.54
N LEU A 22 30.53 18.08 -18.73
CA LEU A 22 31.40 18.48 -17.64
C LEU A 22 31.30 19.99 -17.38
N PRO A 23 31.02 20.43 -16.14
CA PRO A 23 31.10 21.83 -15.79
C PRO A 23 32.51 22.40 -15.98
N LYS A 24 32.60 23.68 -16.35
CA LYS A 24 33.89 24.34 -16.56
C LYS A 24 34.79 24.25 -15.32
N GLY A 25 36.01 23.74 -15.51
CA GLY A 25 37.01 23.59 -14.45
C GLY A 25 36.78 22.40 -13.51
N LYS A 26 35.85 21.50 -13.84
CA LYS A 26 35.63 20.23 -13.14
C LYS A 26 36.11 19.07 -13.99
N ASP A 27 36.56 18.00 -13.33
CA ASP A 27 36.87 16.71 -13.95
C ASP A 27 35.68 15.73 -13.80
N GLU A 28 35.83 14.48 -14.26
CA GLU A 28 34.77 13.47 -14.16
C GLU A 28 34.43 13.01 -12.73
N TYR A 29 35.27 13.37 -11.75
CA TYR A 29 35.12 12.94 -10.35
C TYR A 29 34.40 13.96 -9.48
N TYR A 30 34.06 15.15 -9.99
CA TYR A 30 33.50 16.22 -9.16
C TYR A 30 32.26 15.83 -8.35
N ILE A 31 31.32 15.06 -8.91
CA ILE A 31 30.14 14.56 -8.16
C ILE A 31 30.54 13.41 -7.24
N ARG A 32 31.43 12.53 -7.72
CA ARG A 32 31.92 11.39 -6.95
C ARG A 32 32.54 11.88 -5.64
N ASP A 33 33.26 12.99 -5.68
CA ASP A 33 34.07 13.47 -4.57
C ASP A 33 33.28 14.36 -3.57
N GLU A 34 32.01 14.69 -3.85
CA GLU A 34 31.16 15.51 -2.95
C GLU A 34 30.87 14.88 -1.58
N SER A 35 30.89 13.54 -1.49
CA SER A 35 30.41 12.81 -0.32
C SER A 35 31.51 12.05 0.44
N ILE A 36 32.78 12.37 0.18
CA ILE A 36 33.92 11.63 0.74
C ILE A 36 34.97 12.61 1.25
N ASP A 37 35.57 12.28 2.39
CA ASP A 37 36.76 12.97 2.87
C ASP A 37 37.97 12.47 2.08
N ILE A 38 38.44 13.28 1.13
CA ILE A 38 39.55 12.91 0.24
C ILE A 38 40.86 12.83 1.02
N ASP A 39 41.01 13.63 2.08
CA ASP A 39 42.23 13.70 2.88
C ASP A 39 42.44 12.42 3.72
N HIS A 40 41.41 11.60 3.86
CA HIS A 40 41.48 10.29 4.48
C HIS A 40 42.28 9.25 3.66
N TYR A 41 42.49 9.51 2.37
CA TYR A 41 43.14 8.58 1.46
C TYR A 41 44.54 9.05 1.07
N ARG A 42 45.49 8.12 1.06
CA ARG A 42 46.87 8.34 0.57
C ARG A 42 47.16 7.49 -0.66
N THR A 43 48.22 7.86 -1.38
CA THR A 43 48.75 7.01 -2.45
C THR A 43 49.38 5.74 -1.88
N LEU A 44 49.44 4.69 -2.69
CA LEU A 44 50.17 3.47 -2.36
C LEU A 44 51.68 3.74 -2.18
N SER A 45 52.27 3.10 -1.18
CA SER A 45 53.72 3.03 -1.02
C SER A 45 54.33 2.02 -2.00
N LYS A 46 55.64 2.12 -2.25
CA LYS A 46 56.35 1.18 -3.13
C LYS A 46 56.21 -0.28 -2.66
N GLY A 47 56.30 -0.52 -1.35
CA GLY A 47 56.16 -1.87 -0.78
C GLY A 47 54.74 -2.45 -0.96
N GLU A 48 53.71 -1.60 -0.85
CA GLU A 48 52.33 -2.03 -1.13
C GLU A 48 52.14 -2.37 -2.60
N ILE A 49 52.68 -1.56 -3.53
CA ILE A 49 52.62 -1.85 -4.98
C ILE A 49 53.30 -3.18 -5.30
N GLU A 50 54.51 -3.42 -4.77
CA GLU A 50 55.23 -4.68 -4.95
C GLU A 50 54.44 -5.88 -4.40
N SER A 51 53.81 -5.72 -3.23
CA SER A 51 52.94 -6.73 -2.63
C SER A 51 51.73 -7.04 -3.52
N LEU A 52 51.05 -6.00 -4.02
CA LEU A 52 49.89 -6.14 -4.91
C LEU A 52 50.28 -6.87 -6.21
N ILE A 53 51.39 -6.48 -6.84
CA ILE A 53 51.88 -7.16 -8.06
C ILE A 53 52.22 -8.63 -7.78
N LYS A 54 52.91 -8.90 -6.66
CA LYS A 54 53.26 -10.28 -6.25
C LYS A 54 52.01 -11.14 -5.99
N ASN A 55 50.93 -10.53 -5.50
CA ASN A 55 49.65 -11.17 -5.28
C ASN A 55 48.80 -11.35 -6.57
N GLY A 56 49.39 -11.08 -7.74
CA GLY A 56 48.73 -11.29 -9.03
C GLY A 56 47.79 -10.16 -9.45
N ASN A 57 47.87 -9.00 -8.81
CA ASN A 57 47.03 -7.86 -9.16
C ASN A 57 47.63 -7.06 -10.33
N GLU A 58 46.75 -6.51 -11.17
CA GLU A 58 47.11 -5.67 -12.31
C GLU A 58 46.43 -4.30 -12.18
N SER A 59 47.14 -3.24 -12.58
CA SER A 59 46.57 -1.90 -12.76
C SER A 59 47.14 -1.25 -14.02
N ASN A 60 46.33 -0.46 -14.73
CA ASN A 60 46.82 0.40 -15.80
C ASN A 60 47.57 1.63 -15.27
N ASN A 61 47.24 2.09 -14.06
CA ASN A 61 47.93 3.16 -13.35
C ASN A 61 47.83 2.96 -11.83
N TRP A 62 48.96 2.72 -11.17
CA TRP A 62 49.00 2.59 -9.70
C TRP A 62 48.84 3.92 -8.96
N GLU A 63 49.09 5.05 -9.62
CA GLU A 63 48.93 6.39 -9.03
C GLU A 63 47.46 6.76 -8.81
N ASP A 64 46.54 6.08 -9.52
CA ASP A 64 45.09 6.26 -9.40
C ASP A 64 44.47 5.38 -8.30
N ILE A 65 45.27 4.58 -7.60
CA ILE A 65 44.81 3.76 -6.47
C ILE A 65 45.20 4.42 -5.15
N PHE A 66 44.18 4.75 -4.37
CA PHE A 66 44.32 5.38 -3.07
C PHE A 66 43.81 4.46 -1.97
N VAL A 67 44.45 4.52 -0.81
CA VAL A 67 44.17 3.65 0.33
C VAL A 67 44.11 4.42 1.63
N SER A 68 43.27 3.97 2.56
CA SER A 68 43.24 4.50 3.93
C SER A 68 44.49 4.12 4.73
N GLU A 69 44.77 4.88 5.78
CA GLU A 69 45.82 4.51 6.74
C GLU A 69 45.46 3.18 7.44
N GLY A 70 46.40 2.23 7.49
CA GLY A 70 46.15 0.87 7.97
C GLY A 70 45.73 -0.14 6.90
N PHE A 71 45.67 0.25 5.62
CA PHE A 71 45.44 -0.67 4.51
C PHE A 71 46.45 -1.83 4.47
N ASN A 72 45.95 -3.04 4.20
CA ASN A 72 46.76 -4.25 4.13
C ASN A 72 46.72 -4.87 2.71
N ALA A 73 47.81 -4.68 1.97
CA ALA A 73 47.95 -5.21 0.61
C ALA A 73 47.90 -6.76 0.53
N SER A 74 48.13 -7.50 1.63
CA SER A 74 48.08 -8.96 1.63
C SER A 74 46.67 -9.54 1.43
N MET A 75 45.64 -8.71 1.68
CA MET A 75 44.22 -9.07 1.53
C MET A 75 43.68 -8.85 0.12
N VAL A 76 44.53 -8.42 -0.83
CA VAL A 76 44.13 -8.13 -2.22
C VAL A 76 44.89 -9.05 -3.17
N LYS A 77 44.17 -9.91 -3.92
CA LYS A 77 44.77 -10.94 -4.79
C LYS A 77 44.02 -11.08 -6.12
N ASN A 78 44.77 -11.29 -7.20
CA ASN A 78 44.25 -11.56 -8.55
C ASN A 78 43.19 -10.56 -9.06
N CYS A 79 43.25 -9.30 -8.64
CA CYS A 79 42.32 -8.26 -9.06
C CYS A 79 42.87 -7.43 -10.23
N LYS A 80 41.96 -6.85 -11.03
CA LYS A 80 42.29 -5.91 -12.09
C LYS A 80 41.68 -4.56 -11.80
N PHE A 81 42.51 -3.54 -11.72
CA PHE A 81 42.14 -2.18 -11.34
C PHE A 81 42.24 -1.24 -12.54
N TYR A 82 41.19 -0.43 -12.75
CA TYR A 82 41.14 0.58 -13.81
C TYR A 82 40.51 1.88 -13.32
N GLY A 83 41.11 3.01 -13.69
CA GLY A 83 40.65 4.33 -13.25
C GLY A 83 40.88 4.59 -11.76
N LYS A 84 40.28 5.66 -11.23
CA LYS A 84 40.49 6.12 -9.85
C LYS A 84 39.81 5.20 -8.84
N ILE A 85 40.56 4.51 -7.98
CA ILE A 85 40.02 3.57 -6.98
C ILE A 85 40.43 4.00 -5.58
N ARG A 86 39.50 3.93 -4.62
CA ARG A 86 39.75 4.20 -3.20
C ARG A 86 39.40 2.98 -2.38
N ILE A 87 40.30 2.55 -1.49
CA ILE A 87 40.12 1.34 -0.68
C ILE A 87 40.33 1.68 0.80
N GLY A 88 39.35 1.32 1.62
CA GLY A 88 39.42 1.42 3.08
C GLY A 88 40.40 0.41 3.70
N ILE A 89 40.28 0.24 5.01
CA ILE A 89 41.07 -0.72 5.80
C ILE A 89 40.61 -2.14 5.48
N LEU A 90 41.55 -3.07 5.35
CA LEU A 90 41.27 -4.50 5.14
C LEU A 90 42.00 -5.34 6.19
N GLU A 91 41.34 -5.60 7.32
CA GLU A 91 41.92 -6.40 8.39
C GLU A 91 41.98 -7.89 8.02
N ASP A 92 42.92 -8.63 8.64
CA ASP A 92 43.01 -10.09 8.48
C ASP A 92 41.94 -10.78 9.35
N CYS A 93 40.68 -10.64 8.93
CA CYS A 93 39.50 -11.18 9.59
C CYS A 93 38.51 -11.76 8.56
N HIS A 94 37.34 -12.19 9.03
CA HIS A 94 36.28 -12.69 8.17
C HIS A 94 34.95 -12.04 8.50
N LEU A 95 34.12 -11.86 7.48
CA LEU A 95 32.72 -11.50 7.64
C LEU A 95 31.86 -12.76 7.74
N GLU A 96 30.82 -12.68 8.56
CA GLU A 96 29.84 -13.74 8.75
C GLU A 96 28.42 -13.23 8.47
N TYR A 97 27.69 -13.93 7.59
CA TYR A 97 26.26 -13.70 7.40
C TYR A 97 25.53 -15.03 7.32
N SER A 98 24.66 -15.30 8.31
CA SER A 98 24.04 -16.61 8.50
C SER A 98 25.12 -17.69 8.58
N THR A 99 25.12 -18.68 7.69
CA THR A 99 26.14 -19.74 7.65
C THR A 99 27.31 -19.43 6.71
N LEU A 100 27.32 -18.28 6.02
CA LEU A 100 28.43 -17.88 5.15
C LEU A 100 29.52 -17.23 5.99
N LYS A 101 30.75 -17.73 5.87
CA LYS A 101 31.97 -17.09 6.37
C LYS A 101 32.90 -16.83 5.20
N VAL A 102 33.35 -15.59 5.04
CA VAL A 102 34.24 -15.18 3.94
C VAL A 102 35.34 -14.26 4.47
N PRO A 103 36.60 -14.42 4.03
CA PRO A 103 37.67 -13.53 4.43
C PRO A 103 37.40 -12.11 3.93
N VAL A 104 37.78 -11.11 4.72
CA VAL A 104 37.84 -9.71 4.30
C VAL A 104 38.93 -9.55 3.24
N GLY A 105 38.66 -8.84 2.16
CA GLY A 105 39.62 -8.61 1.09
C GLY A 105 38.98 -8.53 -0.30
N LEU A 106 39.85 -8.34 -1.30
CA LEU A 106 39.48 -8.24 -2.72
C LEU A 106 40.13 -9.38 -3.50
N TYR A 107 39.32 -10.22 -4.15
CA TYR A 107 39.75 -11.47 -4.76
C TYR A 107 39.15 -11.69 -6.14
N ASP A 108 39.99 -12.04 -7.11
CA ASP A 108 39.58 -12.54 -8.44
C ASP A 108 38.52 -11.65 -9.12
N SER A 109 38.71 -10.32 -9.07
CA SER A 109 37.68 -9.35 -9.47
C SER A 109 38.22 -8.24 -10.37
N MET A 110 37.39 -7.75 -11.29
CA MET A 110 37.67 -6.54 -12.08
C MET A 110 36.95 -5.34 -11.46
N ILE A 111 37.70 -4.32 -11.08
CA ILE A 111 37.22 -3.15 -10.35
C ILE A 111 37.58 -1.89 -11.13
N ILE A 112 36.58 -1.07 -11.42
CA ILE A 112 36.71 0.10 -12.29
C ILE A 112 36.11 1.32 -11.62
N SER A 113 36.96 2.29 -11.30
CA SER A 113 36.54 3.58 -10.76
C SER A 113 35.55 3.48 -9.59
N CYS A 114 35.94 2.80 -8.50
CA CYS A 114 35.10 2.54 -7.33
C CYS A 114 35.66 3.15 -6.04
N ASP A 115 34.77 3.49 -5.11
CA ASP A 115 35.10 3.76 -3.71
C ASP A 115 34.68 2.55 -2.88
N ILE A 116 35.60 1.98 -2.11
CA ILE A 116 35.43 0.74 -1.34
C ILE A 116 35.72 1.04 0.13
N GLY A 117 34.73 0.80 0.99
CA GLY A 117 34.82 1.00 2.43
C GLY A 117 35.66 -0.04 3.16
N ASP A 118 35.59 0.02 4.48
CA ASP A 118 36.38 -0.81 5.37
C ASP A 118 35.84 -2.25 5.45
N ASN A 119 36.76 -3.19 5.59
CA ASN A 119 36.50 -4.59 5.89
C ASN A 119 35.47 -5.25 4.96
N VAL A 120 35.51 -4.94 3.68
CA VAL A 120 34.66 -5.59 2.66
C VAL A 120 35.19 -6.96 2.26
N SER A 121 34.33 -7.81 1.72
CA SER A 121 34.70 -9.06 1.03
C SER A 121 34.16 -9.05 -0.39
N ILE A 122 35.01 -8.75 -1.38
CA ILE A 122 34.67 -8.73 -2.80
C ILE A 122 35.39 -9.89 -3.48
N SER A 123 34.65 -10.91 -3.92
CA SER A 123 35.20 -12.14 -4.48
C SER A 123 34.50 -12.58 -5.76
N ASN A 124 35.28 -12.92 -6.79
CA ASN A 124 34.75 -13.43 -8.07
C ASN A 124 33.66 -12.52 -8.67
N VAL A 125 33.95 -11.23 -8.74
CA VAL A 125 33.10 -10.22 -9.39
C VAL A 125 33.68 -9.90 -10.75
N GLN A 126 33.03 -10.39 -11.82
CA GLN A 126 33.58 -10.34 -13.17
C GLN A 126 33.67 -8.90 -13.71
N TYR A 127 32.80 -7.99 -13.26
CA TYR A 127 32.80 -6.58 -13.65
C TYR A 127 32.13 -5.71 -12.57
N LEU A 128 32.91 -4.94 -11.81
CA LEU A 128 32.43 -3.95 -10.83
C LEU A 128 32.86 -2.55 -11.27
N SER A 129 31.90 -1.64 -11.48
CA SER A 129 32.22 -0.33 -12.07
C SER A 129 31.34 0.84 -11.59
N HIS A 130 31.96 1.95 -11.22
CA HIS A 130 31.30 3.21 -10.81
C HIS A 130 30.31 3.04 -9.65
N TYR A 131 30.82 2.43 -8.57
CA TYR A 131 30.08 2.18 -7.34
C TYR A 131 30.82 2.73 -6.12
N LYS A 132 30.02 3.24 -5.16
CA LYS A 132 30.43 3.53 -3.79
C LYS A 132 29.94 2.39 -2.90
N ILE A 133 30.86 1.65 -2.31
CA ILE A 133 30.59 0.50 -1.46
C ILE A 133 30.97 0.87 -0.04
N ALA A 134 30.03 0.79 0.89
CA ALA A 134 30.25 1.08 2.29
C ALA A 134 30.95 -0.08 3.02
N ASN A 135 30.90 -0.09 4.35
CA ASN A 135 31.71 -0.98 5.17
C ASN A 135 31.05 -2.37 5.33
N GLU A 136 31.88 -3.38 5.59
CA GLU A 136 31.44 -4.74 5.96
C GLU A 136 30.52 -5.40 4.92
N VAL A 137 30.69 -5.04 3.64
CA VAL A 137 29.89 -5.55 2.53
C VAL A 137 30.45 -6.87 2.00
N ILE A 138 29.57 -7.83 1.70
CA ILE A 138 29.92 -9.07 1.00
C ILE A 138 29.40 -9.03 -0.44
N LEU A 139 30.29 -9.03 -1.43
CA LEU A 139 29.99 -9.22 -2.84
C LEU A 139 30.66 -10.51 -3.33
N SER A 140 29.88 -11.52 -3.73
CA SER A 140 30.46 -12.81 -4.12
C SER A 140 29.79 -13.44 -5.34
N ASN A 141 30.58 -13.91 -6.31
CA ASN A 141 30.12 -14.59 -7.53
C ASN A 141 29.09 -13.73 -8.30
N LEU A 142 29.54 -12.59 -8.81
CA LEU A 142 28.70 -11.63 -9.52
C LEU A 142 29.12 -11.51 -10.99
N GLY A 143 28.15 -11.53 -11.91
CA GLY A 143 28.40 -11.33 -13.34
C GLY A 143 28.75 -9.88 -13.68
N ASN A 144 27.84 -8.94 -13.41
CA ASN A 144 28.16 -7.51 -13.52
C ASN A 144 27.42 -6.69 -12.48
N ILE A 145 28.12 -5.69 -11.95
CA ILE A 145 27.58 -4.62 -11.13
C ILE A 145 28.16 -3.28 -11.60
N HIS A 146 27.37 -2.50 -12.33
CA HIS A 146 27.87 -1.25 -12.91
C HIS A 146 26.84 -0.13 -12.98
N THR A 147 27.34 1.09 -12.94
CA THR A 147 26.51 2.30 -13.08
C THR A 147 26.86 3.05 -14.35
N SER A 148 25.85 3.52 -15.06
CA SER A 148 25.97 4.43 -16.20
C SER A 148 25.96 5.87 -15.72
N ASN A 149 26.58 6.76 -16.50
CA ASN A 149 26.63 8.19 -16.17
C ASN A 149 25.26 8.90 -16.23
N HIS A 150 24.21 8.24 -16.71
CA HIS A 150 22.86 8.77 -16.82
C HIS A 150 21.85 7.97 -15.98
N SER A 151 22.36 7.29 -14.95
CA SER A 151 21.57 6.53 -13.98
C SER A 151 20.52 7.41 -13.29
N LYS A 152 19.34 6.83 -13.07
CA LYS A 152 18.19 7.48 -12.40
C LYS A 152 17.73 6.73 -11.16
N PHE A 153 18.23 5.51 -10.96
CA PHE A 153 17.94 4.64 -9.82
C PHE A 153 16.42 4.43 -9.60
N GLY A 154 15.67 4.32 -10.69
CA GLY A 154 14.21 4.11 -10.68
C GLY A 154 13.37 5.38 -10.62
N ASN A 155 13.98 6.55 -10.38
CA ASN A 155 13.28 7.83 -10.35
C ASN A 155 12.89 8.32 -11.76
N GLY A 156 11.71 8.89 -11.87
CA GLY A 156 11.10 9.41 -13.11
C GLY A 156 11.67 10.75 -13.57
N ILE A 157 12.98 10.96 -13.45
CA ILE A 157 13.68 12.19 -13.82
C ILE A 157 14.34 12.09 -15.20
N LEU A 158 14.88 13.21 -15.69
CA LEU A 158 15.80 13.24 -16.83
C LEU A 158 17.18 13.68 -16.39
N LYS A 159 18.18 13.22 -17.12
CA LYS A 159 19.54 13.73 -17.05
C LYS A 159 19.79 14.73 -18.18
N GLU A 160 20.77 15.61 -17.98
CA GLU A 160 21.16 16.63 -18.96
C GLU A 160 21.36 16.03 -20.36
N GLY A 161 20.80 16.65 -21.40
CA GLY A 161 20.86 16.15 -22.79
C GLY A 161 19.91 14.99 -23.12
N GLU A 162 19.19 14.43 -22.15
CA GLU A 162 18.17 13.41 -22.43
C GLU A 162 16.85 14.03 -22.93
N GLN A 163 16.13 13.25 -23.73
CA GLN A 163 14.84 13.65 -24.31
C GLN A 163 13.68 13.07 -23.50
N GLU A 164 12.52 13.74 -23.47
CA GLU A 164 11.38 13.33 -22.64
C GLU A 164 10.90 11.88 -22.90
N HIS A 165 11.07 11.35 -24.11
CA HIS A 165 10.64 9.98 -24.43
C HIS A 165 11.42 8.88 -23.68
N VAL A 166 12.60 9.18 -23.11
CA VAL A 166 13.33 8.22 -22.26
C VAL A 166 12.93 8.29 -20.80
N ARG A 167 12.10 9.27 -20.42
CA ARG A 167 11.59 9.41 -19.05
C ARG A 167 10.73 8.21 -18.69
N ILE A 168 10.95 7.66 -17.51
CA ILE A 168 10.11 6.60 -16.97
C ILE A 168 8.90 7.22 -16.29
N TRP A 169 7.72 6.84 -16.77
CA TRP A 169 6.44 7.10 -16.15
C TRP A 169 5.86 5.80 -15.58
N LEU A 170 5.17 5.90 -14.45
CA LEU A 170 4.39 4.82 -13.87
C LEU A 170 2.95 4.95 -14.34
N GLU A 171 2.52 4.10 -15.27
CA GLU A 171 1.21 4.16 -15.93
C GLU A 171 0.13 3.46 -15.07
N ILE A 172 -0.19 4.02 -13.90
CA ILE A 172 -1.14 3.41 -12.95
C ILE A 172 -2.61 3.65 -13.31
N CYS A 173 -3.50 2.86 -12.68
CA CYS A 173 -4.97 2.93 -12.72
C CYS A 173 -5.62 2.64 -14.08
N ASN A 174 -4.97 2.92 -15.21
CA ASN A 174 -5.50 2.63 -16.54
C ASN A 174 -4.40 2.31 -17.55
N GLU A 175 -4.77 1.60 -18.62
CA GLU A 175 -3.85 1.24 -19.70
C GLU A 175 -3.63 2.37 -20.71
N SER A 176 -4.52 3.38 -20.72
CA SER A 176 -4.45 4.52 -21.65
C SER A 176 -3.29 5.48 -21.36
N LYS A 177 -2.57 5.29 -20.25
CA LYS A 177 -1.48 6.15 -19.76
C LYS A 177 -1.93 7.54 -19.29
N GLY A 178 -3.22 7.88 -19.43
CA GLY A 178 -3.76 9.18 -19.01
C GLY A 178 -3.66 9.43 -17.50
N ARG A 179 -3.41 8.39 -16.70
CA ARG A 179 -3.22 8.46 -15.25
C ARG A 179 -1.76 8.29 -14.81
N ALA A 180 -0.79 8.42 -15.71
CA ALA A 180 0.62 8.19 -15.41
C ALA A 180 1.25 9.23 -14.46
N VAL A 181 2.07 8.76 -13.53
CA VAL A 181 2.77 9.57 -12.51
C VAL A 181 4.28 9.39 -12.62
N LEU A 182 5.08 10.34 -12.11
CA LEU A 182 6.53 10.16 -12.06
C LEU A 182 6.91 9.44 -10.77
N PRO A 183 7.53 8.25 -10.84
CA PRO A 183 7.99 7.56 -9.64
C PRO A 183 9.15 8.33 -9.00
N PHE A 184 9.18 8.38 -7.68
CA PHE A 184 10.31 8.95 -6.94
C PHE A 184 10.53 8.19 -5.63
N ASP A 185 11.78 8.13 -5.19
CA ASP A 185 12.16 7.47 -3.95
C ASP A 185 11.55 8.20 -2.75
N GLY A 186 10.74 7.46 -1.97
CA GLY A 186 9.90 7.97 -0.88
C GLY A 186 8.45 8.26 -1.26
N MET A 187 8.00 8.02 -2.49
CA MET A 187 6.62 8.24 -2.93
C MET A 187 5.61 7.43 -2.11
N LEU A 188 4.58 8.11 -1.62
CA LEU A 188 3.48 7.52 -0.86
C LEU A 188 2.28 7.20 -1.77
N SER A 189 1.39 6.32 -1.30
CA SER A 189 0.14 5.97 -2.00
C SER A 189 -0.77 7.19 -2.16
N ALA A 190 -0.75 8.12 -1.19
CA ALA A 190 -1.44 9.41 -1.28
C ALA A 190 -0.95 10.26 -2.46
N ASP A 191 0.37 10.34 -2.65
CA ASP A 191 0.98 11.12 -3.74
C ASP A 191 0.54 10.56 -5.10
N ALA A 192 0.63 9.23 -5.24
CA ALA A 192 0.19 8.52 -6.43
C ALA A 192 -1.30 8.74 -6.70
N TYR A 193 -2.12 8.71 -5.65
CA TYR A 193 -3.57 8.91 -5.77
C TYR A 193 -3.92 10.33 -6.20
N ILE A 194 -3.42 11.35 -5.50
CA ILE A 194 -3.69 12.76 -5.83
C ILE A 194 -3.26 13.05 -7.27
N TRP A 195 -2.05 12.62 -7.65
CA TRP A 195 -1.55 12.84 -9.01
C TRP A 195 -2.37 12.09 -10.06
N SER A 196 -2.77 10.84 -9.81
CA SER A 196 -3.53 10.05 -10.79
C SER A 196 -5.01 10.42 -10.88
N LYS A 197 -5.60 11.01 -9.83
CA LYS A 197 -7.04 11.30 -9.73
C LYS A 197 -7.42 12.65 -10.33
N TYR A 198 -6.76 13.74 -9.94
CA TYR A 198 -7.16 15.12 -10.24
C TYR A 198 -6.59 15.62 -11.58
N ARG A 199 -6.85 14.87 -12.65
CA ARG A 199 -6.28 15.12 -13.99
C ARG A 199 -6.83 16.36 -14.68
N ASP A 200 -7.91 16.92 -14.16
CA ASP A 200 -8.52 18.19 -14.56
C ASP A 200 -7.79 19.42 -14.01
N ARG A 201 -6.83 19.24 -13.09
CA ARG A 201 -6.08 20.32 -12.42
C ARG A 201 -4.69 20.49 -13.05
N ASP A 202 -4.60 21.21 -14.18
CA ASP A 202 -3.34 21.39 -14.93
C ASP A 202 -2.20 22.00 -14.10
N VAL A 203 -2.52 22.98 -13.24
CA VAL A 203 -1.54 23.64 -12.36
C VAL A 203 -0.95 22.63 -11.38
N LEU A 204 -1.81 21.81 -10.73
CA LEU A 204 -1.37 20.73 -9.86
C LEU A 204 -0.45 19.75 -10.60
N MET A 205 -0.84 19.29 -11.80
CA MET A 205 -0.01 18.35 -12.59
C MET A 205 1.37 18.92 -12.90
N SER A 206 1.44 20.20 -13.27
CA SER A 206 2.70 20.89 -13.55
C SER A 206 3.56 21.03 -12.29
N LYS A 207 2.94 21.38 -11.15
CA LYS A 207 3.63 21.51 -9.86
C LYS A 207 4.21 20.18 -9.40
N LEU A 208 3.42 19.11 -9.37
CA LEU A 208 3.88 17.77 -8.98
C LEU A 208 5.04 17.28 -9.87
N LYS A 209 4.97 17.51 -11.18
CA LYS A 209 6.10 17.23 -12.10
C LYS A 209 7.34 18.02 -11.72
N GLY A 210 7.19 19.31 -11.39
CA GLY A 210 8.26 20.18 -10.92
C GLY A 210 8.90 19.69 -9.63
N LEU A 211 8.11 19.33 -8.62
CA LEU A 211 8.59 18.79 -7.35
C LEU A 211 9.47 17.55 -7.54
N THR A 212 9.04 16.62 -8.39
CA THR A 212 9.82 15.40 -8.68
C THR A 212 11.12 15.71 -9.43
N ASN A 213 11.10 16.65 -10.38
CA ASN A 213 12.32 17.05 -11.09
C ASN A 213 13.32 17.75 -10.15
N ASN A 214 12.84 18.66 -9.30
CA ASN A 214 13.69 19.46 -8.43
C ASN A 214 14.29 18.65 -7.27
N ARG A 215 13.72 17.47 -6.95
CA ARG A 215 14.19 16.57 -5.90
C ARG A 215 15.58 15.97 -6.19
N TYR A 216 15.94 15.84 -7.46
CA TYR A 216 17.16 15.15 -7.86
C TYR A 216 17.99 15.99 -8.83
N SER A 217 19.31 15.90 -8.73
CA SER A 217 20.22 16.49 -9.69
C SER A 217 19.99 15.90 -11.09
N ASP A 218 19.91 16.77 -12.11
CA ASP A 218 19.87 16.42 -13.53
C ASP A 218 21.28 16.14 -14.10
N LYS A 219 22.34 16.45 -13.34
CA LYS A 219 23.73 16.21 -13.74
C LYS A 219 24.00 14.72 -13.96
N ARG A 220 24.93 14.45 -14.87
CA ARG A 220 25.45 13.11 -15.18
C ARG A 220 26.62 12.76 -14.28
N GLY A 221 26.88 11.46 -14.11
CA GLY A 221 28.04 10.96 -13.39
C GLY A 221 27.80 10.49 -11.96
N HIS A 222 26.53 10.31 -11.55
CA HIS A 222 26.24 9.73 -10.24
C HIS A 222 26.58 8.24 -10.19
N TYR A 223 27.25 7.84 -9.12
CA TYR A 223 27.62 6.45 -8.86
C TYR A 223 26.47 5.69 -8.22
N GLY A 224 26.45 4.37 -8.44
CA GLY A 224 25.62 3.47 -7.67
C GLY A 224 26.14 3.37 -6.23
N THR A 225 25.28 2.99 -5.30
CA THR A 225 25.63 2.90 -3.89
C THR A 225 25.26 1.54 -3.32
N ILE A 226 26.11 1.01 -2.44
CA ILE A 226 25.87 -0.17 -1.63
C ILE A 226 26.13 0.21 -0.17
N GLY A 227 25.08 0.14 0.64
CA GLY A 227 25.12 0.47 2.06
C GLY A 227 25.88 -0.53 2.92
N ASN A 228 25.98 -0.22 4.22
CA ASN A 228 26.75 -1.01 5.19
C ASN A 228 26.15 -2.40 5.37
N GLY A 229 27.02 -3.41 5.57
CA GLY A 229 26.58 -4.77 5.91
C GLY A 229 25.70 -5.44 4.85
N VAL A 230 25.72 -4.95 3.61
CA VAL A 230 24.97 -5.54 2.49
C VAL A 230 25.61 -6.84 2.05
N VAL A 231 24.77 -7.81 1.66
CA VAL A 231 25.24 -9.10 1.14
C VAL A 231 24.61 -9.35 -0.23
N ILE A 232 25.44 -9.40 -1.27
CA ILE A 232 25.05 -9.73 -2.64
C ILE A 232 25.81 -10.98 -3.09
N ARG A 233 25.08 -12.03 -3.48
CA ARG A 233 25.73 -13.27 -3.93
C ARG A 233 25.08 -13.95 -5.12
N ASN A 234 25.89 -14.68 -5.89
CA ASN A 234 25.45 -15.57 -6.97
C ASN A 234 24.47 -14.90 -7.95
N SER A 235 24.73 -13.64 -8.30
CA SER A 235 23.78 -12.80 -9.04
C SER A 235 24.35 -12.40 -10.39
N HIS A 236 23.51 -12.33 -11.42
CA HIS A 236 23.99 -12.18 -12.79
C HIS A 236 24.23 -10.72 -13.19
N SER A 237 23.23 -9.83 -13.06
CA SER A 237 23.35 -8.44 -13.47
C SER A 237 22.66 -7.47 -12.52
N ILE A 238 23.40 -6.47 -12.03
CA ILE A 238 22.92 -5.34 -11.23
C ILE A 238 23.40 -4.06 -11.89
N GLN A 239 22.49 -3.24 -12.39
CA GLN A 239 22.84 -2.05 -13.16
C GLN A 239 22.11 -0.81 -12.63
N ASP A 240 22.80 0.33 -12.52
CA ASP A 240 22.17 1.62 -12.18
C ASP A 240 21.32 1.52 -10.89
N THR A 241 21.89 0.96 -9.82
CA THR A 241 21.12 0.61 -8.60
C THR A 241 21.70 1.25 -7.35
N LYS A 242 20.81 1.77 -6.49
CA LYS A 242 21.11 2.16 -5.10
C LYS A 242 20.60 1.09 -4.15
N ILE A 243 21.44 0.65 -3.22
CA ILE A 243 21.13 -0.42 -2.26
C ILE A 243 21.40 0.12 -0.86
N GLY A 244 20.37 0.18 -0.02
CA GLY A 244 20.46 0.62 1.37
C GLY A 244 21.09 -0.42 2.29
N ASP A 245 21.39 -0.01 3.51
CA ASP A 245 22.11 -0.80 4.51
C ASP A 245 21.42 -2.14 4.82
N HIS A 246 22.23 -3.17 5.08
CA HIS A 246 21.81 -4.51 5.48
C HIS A 246 20.85 -5.23 4.51
N ALA A 247 20.80 -4.79 3.25
CA ALA A 247 20.05 -5.50 2.22
C ALA A 247 20.67 -6.88 1.94
N TYR A 248 19.81 -7.86 1.64
CA TYR A 248 20.24 -9.20 1.25
C TYR A 248 19.75 -9.53 -0.17
N ILE A 249 20.69 -9.77 -1.08
CA ILE A 249 20.42 -10.07 -2.48
C ILE A 249 21.10 -11.38 -2.87
N LYS A 250 20.33 -12.35 -3.38
CA LYS A 250 20.87 -13.66 -3.78
C LYS A 250 20.21 -14.17 -5.04
N GLY A 251 21.01 -14.65 -5.99
CA GLY A 251 20.49 -15.41 -7.13
C GLY A 251 19.67 -14.58 -8.12
N VAL A 252 19.82 -13.25 -8.14
CA VAL A 252 19.01 -12.41 -9.02
C VAL A 252 19.50 -12.52 -10.47
N ASN A 253 18.56 -12.58 -11.40
CA ASN A 253 18.87 -12.59 -12.83
C ASN A 253 19.21 -11.17 -13.29
N LYS A 254 18.40 -10.19 -12.89
CA LYS A 254 18.58 -8.80 -13.30
C LYS A 254 17.94 -7.83 -12.33
N ILE A 255 18.71 -6.84 -11.89
CA ILE A 255 18.21 -5.61 -11.28
C ILE A 255 18.72 -4.45 -12.12
N LYS A 256 17.85 -3.57 -12.60
CA LYS A 256 18.26 -2.43 -13.43
C LYS A 256 17.47 -1.17 -13.14
N ASN A 257 18.18 -0.06 -12.94
CA ASN A 257 17.60 1.26 -12.71
C ASN A 257 16.61 1.22 -11.54
N THR A 258 17.13 0.85 -10.37
CA THR A 258 16.31 0.54 -9.19
C THR A 258 16.87 1.18 -7.93
N THR A 259 16.00 1.62 -7.03
CA THR A 259 16.38 1.90 -5.63
C THR A 259 15.83 0.79 -4.73
N ILE A 260 16.69 0.23 -3.88
CA ILE A 260 16.35 -0.78 -2.88
C ILE A 260 16.60 -0.17 -1.51
N ASN A 261 15.55 0.34 -0.89
CA ASN A 261 15.61 0.85 0.47
C ASN A 261 15.70 -0.30 1.46
N SER A 262 16.63 -0.18 2.39
CA SER A 262 16.91 -1.17 3.41
C SER A 262 17.60 -0.49 4.58
N SER A 263 17.39 -1.02 5.78
CA SER A 263 18.08 -0.58 6.99
C SER A 263 18.26 -1.77 7.93
N MET A 264 19.05 -1.59 9.00
CA MET A 264 19.27 -2.63 10.00
C MET A 264 17.95 -3.12 10.65
N ILE A 265 17.03 -2.19 10.91
CA ILE A 265 15.74 -2.48 11.58
C ILE A 265 14.64 -2.94 10.61
N ALA A 266 14.77 -2.62 9.33
CA ALA A 266 13.84 -3.04 8.28
C ALA A 266 14.60 -3.50 7.02
N PRO A 267 15.31 -4.65 7.10
CA PRO A 267 16.14 -5.13 6.01
C PRO A 267 15.30 -5.66 4.85
N SER A 268 15.62 -5.23 3.64
CA SER A 268 14.98 -5.69 2.40
C SER A 268 15.72 -6.89 1.79
N GLN A 269 14.96 -7.81 1.20
CA GLN A 269 15.49 -9.07 0.68
C GLN A 269 14.99 -9.36 -0.74
N ILE A 270 15.93 -9.70 -1.63
CA ILE A 270 15.66 -10.06 -3.02
C ILE A 270 16.34 -11.40 -3.34
N GLY A 271 15.53 -12.40 -3.67
CA GLY A 271 15.98 -13.78 -3.85
C GLY A 271 16.06 -14.25 -5.30
N GLU A 272 16.08 -15.57 -5.44
CA GLU A 272 16.51 -16.23 -6.67
C GLU A 272 15.54 -16.02 -7.85
N GLY A 273 16.12 -15.88 -9.04
CA GLY A 273 15.41 -15.77 -10.33
C GLY A 273 14.69 -14.45 -10.55
N VAL A 274 14.85 -13.46 -9.66
CA VAL A 274 14.14 -12.18 -9.74
C VAL A 274 14.67 -11.31 -10.88
N GLU A 275 13.73 -10.65 -11.58
CA GLU A 275 13.96 -9.63 -12.60
C GLU A 275 13.22 -8.35 -12.22
N MET A 276 13.96 -7.28 -11.91
CA MET A 276 13.41 -5.99 -11.51
C MET A 276 14.00 -4.86 -12.35
N VAL A 277 13.15 -4.09 -13.03
CA VAL A 277 13.58 -3.01 -13.94
C VAL A 277 12.76 -1.75 -13.75
N ASN A 278 13.43 -0.60 -13.60
CA ASN A 278 12.82 0.71 -13.44
C ASN A 278 11.87 0.77 -12.23
N GLY A 279 12.37 0.62 -11.01
CA GLY A 279 11.47 0.63 -9.86
C GLY A 279 12.09 1.02 -8.54
N ILE A 280 11.25 1.12 -7.53
CA ILE A 280 11.63 1.49 -6.17
C ILE A 280 11.06 0.45 -5.22
N VAL A 281 11.90 -0.04 -4.32
CA VAL A 281 11.55 -0.97 -3.25
C VAL A 281 11.72 -0.25 -1.91
N GLY A 282 10.65 -0.18 -1.13
CA GLY A 282 10.61 0.36 0.23
C GLY A 282 11.33 -0.52 1.25
N TYR A 283 11.33 -0.10 2.50
CA TYR A 283 12.00 -0.77 3.60
C TYR A 283 11.31 -2.09 3.98
N GLY A 284 12.09 -3.08 4.45
CA GLY A 284 11.56 -4.35 4.92
C GLY A 284 10.85 -5.21 3.85
N CYS A 285 11.06 -4.91 2.57
CA CYS A 285 10.40 -5.59 1.47
C CYS A 285 11.00 -6.97 1.17
N ARG A 286 10.21 -7.84 0.56
CA ARG A 286 10.58 -9.24 0.29
C ARG A 286 10.18 -9.64 -1.12
N VAL A 287 11.17 -9.96 -1.98
CA VAL A 287 10.92 -10.32 -3.38
C VAL A 287 11.61 -11.64 -3.70
N PHE A 288 10.85 -12.71 -3.98
CA PHE A 288 11.40 -14.06 -4.05
C PHE A 288 10.83 -14.91 -5.18
N TYR A 289 11.56 -15.97 -5.55
CA TYR A 289 11.07 -17.08 -6.35
C TYR A 289 10.60 -16.66 -7.76
N GLY A 290 11.48 -16.03 -8.54
CA GLY A 290 11.23 -15.76 -9.96
C GLY A 290 10.28 -14.60 -10.26
N VAL A 291 10.09 -13.67 -9.33
CA VAL A 291 9.26 -12.47 -9.54
C VAL A 291 9.77 -11.62 -10.70
N LYS A 292 8.85 -11.03 -11.45
CA LYS A 292 9.13 -10.06 -12.51
C LYS A 292 8.45 -8.73 -12.19
N ALA A 293 9.23 -7.67 -11.98
CA ALA A 293 8.69 -6.35 -11.73
C ALA A 293 9.27 -5.32 -12.71
N VAL A 294 8.41 -4.55 -13.39
CA VAL A 294 8.82 -3.59 -14.41
C VAL A 294 8.01 -2.31 -14.27
N ARG A 295 8.68 -1.16 -14.07
CA ARG A 295 8.00 0.12 -13.78
C ARG A 295 7.08 -0.05 -12.57
N PHE A 296 7.66 -0.06 -11.38
CA PHE A 296 6.94 -0.41 -10.18
C PHE A 296 7.40 0.41 -8.97
N ILE A 297 6.50 0.55 -8.00
CA ILE A 297 6.84 0.95 -6.64
C ILE A 297 6.29 -0.12 -5.71
N MET A 298 7.15 -0.64 -4.82
CA MET A 298 6.75 -1.42 -3.66
C MET A 298 6.97 -0.57 -2.42
N ASP A 299 5.92 -0.29 -1.68
CA ASP A 299 5.98 0.43 -0.41
C ASP A 299 6.33 -0.53 0.74
N ASP A 300 6.65 0.03 1.90
CA ASP A 300 7.29 -0.63 3.04
C ASP A 300 6.60 -1.93 3.46
N HIS A 301 7.42 -2.94 3.76
CA HIS A 301 7.02 -4.29 4.19
C HIS A 301 6.12 -5.05 3.21
N SER A 302 6.15 -4.68 1.92
CA SER A 302 5.44 -5.43 0.88
C SER A 302 6.20 -6.68 0.44
N THR A 303 5.46 -7.70 0.01
CA THR A 303 6.00 -8.99 -0.41
C THR A 303 5.53 -9.38 -1.82
N LEU A 304 6.47 -9.72 -2.69
CA LEU A 304 6.22 -10.39 -3.96
C LEU A 304 6.86 -11.78 -3.94
N LYS A 305 6.12 -12.81 -4.35
CA LYS A 305 6.65 -14.18 -4.36
C LYS A 305 6.09 -15.06 -5.47
N TYR A 306 6.80 -16.17 -5.73
CA TYR A 306 6.35 -17.28 -6.57
C TYR A 306 5.92 -16.84 -7.99
N GLY A 307 6.80 -16.15 -8.70
CA GLY A 307 6.57 -15.76 -10.09
C GLY A 307 5.55 -14.63 -10.29
N ALA A 308 5.16 -13.92 -9.23
CA ALA A 308 4.29 -12.76 -9.35
C ALA A 308 4.86 -11.72 -10.33
N ARG A 309 3.97 -11.08 -11.09
CA ARG A 309 4.28 -10.02 -12.04
C ARG A 309 3.69 -8.70 -11.56
N LEU A 310 4.52 -7.69 -11.39
CA LEU A 310 4.09 -6.34 -11.01
C LEU A 310 4.57 -5.34 -12.07
N ILE A 311 3.66 -4.87 -12.92
CA ILE A 311 4.00 -4.07 -14.10
C ILE A 311 3.23 -2.76 -14.06
N ASN A 312 3.89 -1.61 -14.28
CA ASN A 312 3.23 -0.30 -14.27
C ASN A 312 2.35 -0.05 -13.02
N SER A 313 2.81 -0.49 -11.85
CA SER A 313 1.94 -0.58 -10.68
C SER A 313 2.60 -0.08 -9.39
N TYR A 314 1.77 0.44 -8.50
CA TYR A 314 2.13 0.82 -7.14
C TYR A 314 1.50 -0.19 -6.17
N LEU A 315 2.32 -0.84 -5.35
CA LEU A 315 1.91 -1.77 -4.31
C LEU A 315 2.13 -1.14 -2.92
N GLY A 316 1.05 -0.76 -2.25
CA GLY A 316 1.08 -0.13 -0.93
C GLY A 316 1.58 -1.04 0.18
N GLY A 317 2.06 -0.45 1.27
CA GLY A 317 2.79 -1.16 2.32
C GLY A 317 2.01 -2.29 3.00
N ASN A 318 2.75 -3.23 3.58
CA ASN A 318 2.25 -4.47 4.19
C ASN A 318 1.38 -5.34 3.28
N SER A 319 1.51 -5.19 1.96
CA SER A 319 0.76 -5.97 0.99
C SER A 319 1.53 -7.21 0.55
N THR A 320 0.82 -8.22 0.06
CA THR A 320 1.46 -9.41 -0.50
C THR A 320 0.77 -9.88 -1.78
N ILE A 321 1.57 -10.10 -2.82
CA ILE A 321 1.14 -10.71 -4.08
C ILE A 321 1.98 -11.97 -4.36
N SER A 322 1.31 -13.06 -4.74
CA SER A 322 1.93 -14.35 -5.04
C SER A 322 1.33 -14.97 -6.29
N CYS A 323 2.14 -15.52 -7.20
CA CYS A 323 1.66 -16.32 -8.34
C CYS A 323 0.64 -15.62 -9.27
N CYS A 324 0.60 -14.28 -9.27
CA CYS A 324 -0.42 -13.49 -9.95
C CYS A 324 0.19 -12.42 -10.84
N GLU A 325 -0.64 -11.85 -11.70
CA GLU A 325 -0.25 -10.77 -12.61
C GLU A 325 -1.04 -9.51 -12.30
N VAL A 326 -0.31 -8.42 -12.02
CA VAL A 326 -0.84 -7.10 -11.70
C VAL A 326 -0.25 -6.08 -12.66
N LEU A 327 -1.12 -5.40 -13.41
CA LEU A 327 -0.75 -4.38 -14.38
C LEU A 327 -1.48 -3.06 -14.13
N ASN A 328 -0.82 -1.94 -14.41
CA ASN A 328 -1.46 -0.62 -14.49
C ASN A 328 -2.38 -0.34 -13.29
N SER A 329 -1.93 -0.66 -12.07
CA SER A 329 -2.76 -0.64 -10.87
C SER A 329 -2.16 0.22 -9.76
N LEU A 330 -3.03 0.95 -9.06
CA LEU A 330 -2.70 1.65 -7.81
C LEU A 330 -3.38 0.91 -6.66
N ILE A 331 -2.58 0.29 -5.81
CA ILE A 331 -3.05 -0.54 -4.70
C ILE A 331 -2.58 0.10 -3.39
N PHE A 332 -3.49 0.46 -2.50
CA PHE A 332 -3.13 0.97 -1.17
C PHE A 332 -2.77 -0.18 -0.21
N ASN A 333 -2.43 0.19 1.02
CA ASN A 333 -1.85 -0.68 2.04
C ASN A 333 -2.76 -1.87 2.43
N GLY A 334 -2.14 -2.99 2.81
CA GLY A 334 -2.83 -4.18 3.31
C GLY A 334 -3.57 -4.99 2.24
N HIS A 335 -3.04 -5.05 1.02
CA HIS A 335 -3.58 -5.85 -0.07
C HIS A 335 -3.10 -7.31 -0.02
N GLU A 336 -4.02 -8.24 -0.21
CA GLU A 336 -3.74 -9.68 -0.10
C GLU A 336 -4.18 -10.42 -1.37
N GLN A 337 -3.22 -10.99 -2.10
CA GLN A 337 -3.44 -11.76 -3.32
C GLN A 337 -2.43 -12.93 -3.38
N HIS A 338 -2.73 -14.02 -2.64
CA HIS A 338 -1.75 -15.07 -2.34
C HIS A 338 -1.93 -16.38 -3.09
N HIS A 339 -3.03 -16.53 -3.82
CA HIS A 339 -3.38 -17.78 -4.49
C HIS A 339 -3.19 -17.64 -6.00
N ASN A 340 -2.83 -18.75 -6.66
CA ASN A 340 -2.47 -18.75 -8.08
C ASN A 340 -3.59 -18.20 -9.00
N ASN A 341 -3.15 -17.67 -10.14
CA ASN A 341 -3.95 -17.44 -11.33
C ASN A 341 -5.02 -16.34 -11.21
N SER A 342 -4.79 -15.30 -10.40
CA SER A 342 -5.59 -14.08 -10.52
C SER A 342 -4.87 -13.02 -11.36
N PHE A 343 -5.67 -12.21 -12.05
CA PHE A 343 -5.25 -11.16 -12.96
C PHE A 343 -5.95 -9.85 -12.55
N LEU A 344 -5.16 -8.81 -12.28
CA LEU A 344 -5.64 -7.49 -11.89
C LEU A 344 -5.01 -6.44 -12.81
N CYS A 345 -5.83 -5.79 -13.63
CA CYS A 345 -5.40 -4.71 -14.50
C CYS A 345 -6.28 -3.46 -14.32
N ALA A 346 -5.79 -2.29 -14.72
CA ALA A 346 -6.55 -1.05 -14.81
C ALA A 346 -7.40 -0.75 -13.56
N SER A 347 -6.77 -0.86 -12.38
CA SER A 347 -7.49 -0.86 -11.10
C SER A 347 -6.91 0.12 -10.08
N LEU A 348 -7.80 0.84 -9.42
CA LEU A 348 -7.56 1.52 -8.15
C LEU A 348 -8.20 0.68 -7.03
N VAL A 349 -7.37 0.10 -6.17
CA VAL A 349 -7.82 -0.70 -5.02
C VAL A 349 -7.36 -0.01 -3.73
N MET A 350 -8.30 0.57 -2.99
CA MET A 350 -8.00 1.47 -1.87
C MET A 350 -7.65 0.78 -0.54
N GLY A 351 -7.02 -0.40 -0.63
CA GLY A 351 -6.39 -1.08 0.50
C GLY A 351 -7.31 -2.06 1.25
N GLN A 352 -6.73 -2.76 2.23
CA GLN A 352 -7.42 -3.81 3.02
C GLN A 352 -8.15 -4.88 2.19
N SER A 353 -7.77 -5.03 0.93
CA SER A 353 -8.48 -5.86 -0.04
C SER A 353 -7.99 -7.30 -0.03
N ASN A 354 -8.86 -8.23 -0.40
CA ASN A 354 -8.53 -9.64 -0.54
C ASN A 354 -8.99 -10.15 -1.90
N ILE A 355 -8.04 -10.41 -2.81
CA ILE A 355 -8.32 -10.94 -4.13
C ILE A 355 -8.10 -12.45 -4.14
N ALA A 356 -9.18 -13.18 -4.37
CA ALA A 356 -9.16 -14.64 -4.37
C ALA A 356 -8.56 -15.24 -5.66
N ALA A 357 -8.32 -16.55 -5.65
CA ALA A 357 -7.81 -17.28 -6.81
C ALA A 357 -8.76 -17.21 -8.02
N GLY A 358 -8.21 -17.17 -9.22
CA GLY A 358 -8.99 -17.18 -10.48
C GLY A 358 -9.76 -15.89 -10.76
N VAL A 359 -9.61 -14.85 -9.92
CA VAL A 359 -10.23 -13.54 -10.15
C VAL A 359 -9.59 -12.87 -11.36
N THR A 360 -10.41 -12.34 -12.28
CA THR A 360 -9.96 -11.59 -13.46
C THR A 360 -10.64 -10.23 -13.46
N ILE A 361 -9.87 -9.15 -13.32
CA ILE A 361 -10.36 -7.78 -13.16
C ILE A 361 -9.70 -6.86 -14.19
N GLY A 362 -10.51 -6.04 -14.86
CA GLY A 362 -10.08 -4.96 -15.74
C GLY A 362 -9.90 -5.34 -17.20
N SER A 363 -9.53 -6.60 -17.50
CA SER A 363 -9.25 -7.03 -18.88
C SER A 363 -10.49 -7.16 -19.77
N ASN A 364 -10.53 -6.40 -20.87
CA ASN A 364 -11.59 -6.44 -21.89
C ASN A 364 -11.05 -6.69 -23.32
N HIS A 365 -10.52 -7.88 -23.59
CA HIS A 365 -10.10 -8.29 -24.95
C HIS A 365 -11.26 -8.50 -25.97
N ASN A 366 -12.32 -7.70 -25.95
CA ASN A 366 -13.47 -7.73 -26.87
C ASN A 366 -13.55 -6.50 -27.81
N SER A 367 -12.56 -5.61 -27.76
CA SER A 367 -12.21 -4.55 -28.73
C SER A 367 -13.31 -3.54 -29.13
N ARG A 368 -13.12 -2.31 -28.61
CA ARG A 368 -13.29 -0.99 -29.27
C ARG A 368 -12.59 0.12 -28.45
N ALA A 369 -12.29 -0.11 -27.17
CA ALA A 369 -11.57 0.79 -26.25
C ALA A 369 -10.54 0.01 -25.40
N ASN A 370 -9.77 0.72 -24.57
CA ASN A 370 -8.85 0.12 -23.58
C ASN A 370 -9.61 -0.64 -22.47
N ASP A 371 -8.88 -1.41 -21.65
CA ASP A 371 -9.38 -2.08 -20.44
C ASP A 371 -10.23 -1.15 -19.55
N GLY A 372 -11.24 -1.73 -18.90
CA GLY A 372 -12.18 -0.99 -18.04
C GLY A 372 -11.53 -0.61 -16.70
N GLU A 373 -11.68 0.66 -16.30
CA GLU A 373 -11.19 1.16 -15.02
C GLU A 373 -12.05 0.67 -13.84
N ILE A 374 -11.42 -0.01 -12.89
CA ILE A 374 -12.07 -0.47 -11.66
C ILE A 374 -11.65 0.42 -10.51
N ILE A 375 -12.63 0.94 -9.76
CA ILE A 375 -12.40 1.70 -8.53
C ILE A 375 -13.06 0.94 -7.38
N ALA A 376 -12.24 0.36 -6.52
CA ALA A 376 -12.70 -0.41 -5.38
C ALA A 376 -12.22 0.23 -4.09
N ASN A 377 -13.17 0.64 -3.24
CA ASN A 377 -12.87 1.17 -1.92
C ASN A 377 -12.30 0.08 -1.00
N ARG A 378 -11.85 0.48 0.20
CA ARG A 378 -11.11 -0.40 1.09
C ARG A 378 -11.93 -1.63 1.50
N GLY A 379 -11.28 -2.77 1.69
CA GLY A 379 -11.96 -4.01 2.05
C GLY A 379 -12.60 -4.76 0.89
N PHE A 380 -12.37 -4.34 -0.35
CA PHE A 380 -12.89 -5.03 -1.53
C PHE A 380 -12.46 -6.50 -1.58
N TRP A 381 -13.44 -7.38 -1.77
CA TRP A 381 -13.25 -8.82 -1.73
C TRP A 381 -13.98 -9.52 -2.88
N PRO A 382 -13.36 -9.67 -4.05
CA PRO A 382 -13.85 -10.58 -5.07
C PRO A 382 -13.58 -12.04 -4.66
N ALA A 383 -14.64 -12.85 -4.59
CA ALA A 383 -14.54 -14.27 -4.30
C ALA A 383 -13.90 -15.05 -5.47
N LEU A 384 -13.71 -16.36 -5.28
CA LEU A 384 -13.06 -17.22 -6.28
C LEU A 384 -13.72 -17.10 -7.65
N CYS A 385 -12.91 -17.02 -8.71
CA CYS A 385 -13.37 -16.99 -10.10
C CYS A 385 -14.35 -15.85 -10.44
N VAL A 386 -14.25 -14.70 -9.77
CA VAL A 386 -14.96 -13.48 -10.18
C VAL A 386 -14.35 -12.93 -11.46
N ASN A 387 -15.19 -12.55 -12.43
CA ASN A 387 -14.77 -11.86 -13.65
C ASN A 387 -15.46 -10.49 -13.76
N LEU A 388 -14.68 -9.40 -13.69
CA LEU A 388 -15.12 -8.01 -13.84
C LEU A 388 -14.37 -7.37 -15.02
N LYS A 389 -15.07 -7.03 -16.11
CA LYS A 389 -14.43 -6.53 -17.34
C LYS A 389 -14.63 -5.05 -17.62
N HIS A 390 -15.67 -4.48 -17.05
CA HIS A 390 -16.19 -3.17 -17.40
C HIS A 390 -15.89 -2.15 -16.31
N ASN A 391 -15.91 -0.86 -16.69
CA ASN A 391 -15.77 0.24 -15.75
C ASN A 391 -16.73 0.03 -14.58
N SER A 392 -16.19 -0.11 -13.37
CA SER A 392 -17.02 -0.41 -12.20
C SER A 392 -16.49 0.26 -10.95
N LYS A 393 -17.42 0.61 -10.06
CA LYS A 393 -17.14 1.20 -8.75
C LYS A 393 -17.76 0.37 -7.64
N PHE A 394 -17.00 0.13 -6.57
CA PHE A 394 -17.44 -0.62 -5.40
C PHE A 394 -17.19 0.18 -4.12
N ALA A 395 -18.23 0.31 -3.29
CA ALA A 395 -18.16 0.82 -1.93
C ALA A 395 -17.32 -0.09 -1.02
N SER A 396 -17.01 0.41 0.19
CA SER A 396 -16.09 -0.27 1.09
C SER A 396 -16.65 -1.62 1.55
N PHE A 397 -15.75 -2.58 1.75
CA PHE A 397 -16.05 -3.94 2.22
C PHE A 397 -17.10 -4.67 1.35
N CYS A 398 -17.12 -4.41 0.04
CA CYS A 398 -17.96 -5.14 -0.89
C CYS A 398 -17.39 -6.55 -1.18
N LEU A 399 -18.20 -7.58 -0.94
CA LEU A 399 -17.94 -8.97 -1.33
C LEU A 399 -18.64 -9.26 -2.66
N VAL A 400 -17.87 -9.62 -3.69
CA VAL A 400 -18.44 -10.04 -4.98
C VAL A 400 -18.43 -11.56 -5.03
N SER A 401 -19.60 -12.19 -5.15
CA SER A 401 -19.72 -13.64 -5.18
C SER A 401 -19.10 -14.22 -6.46
N LYS A 402 -18.74 -15.51 -6.45
CA LYS A 402 -18.26 -16.19 -7.65
C LYS A 402 -19.23 -15.99 -8.82
N GLY A 403 -18.71 -15.58 -9.98
CA GLY A 403 -19.50 -15.43 -11.19
C GLY A 403 -18.84 -14.50 -12.21
N SER A 404 -19.42 -14.47 -13.41
CA SER A 404 -19.06 -13.47 -14.42
C SER A 404 -20.03 -12.29 -14.32
N TYR A 405 -19.51 -11.07 -14.30
CA TYR A 405 -20.31 -9.85 -14.25
C TYR A 405 -20.09 -9.07 -15.55
N PRO A 406 -21.01 -9.21 -16.52
CA PRO A 406 -20.78 -8.77 -17.90
C PRO A 406 -21.08 -7.28 -18.14
N HIS A 407 -21.43 -6.51 -17.12
CA HIS A 407 -21.86 -5.12 -17.23
C HIS A 407 -21.04 -4.20 -16.34
N GLU A 408 -21.04 -2.90 -16.65
CA GLU A 408 -20.57 -1.85 -15.74
C GLU A 408 -21.39 -1.86 -14.45
N LEU A 409 -20.73 -1.79 -13.30
CA LEU A 409 -21.37 -1.81 -11.97
C LEU A 409 -21.06 -0.56 -11.17
N ARG A 410 -22.08 0.01 -10.52
CA ARG A 410 -21.95 1.07 -9.52
C ARG A 410 -22.57 0.61 -8.20
N ILE A 411 -21.77 -0.07 -7.39
CA ILE A 411 -22.19 -0.61 -6.10
C ILE A 411 -21.89 0.41 -5.00
N ASP A 412 -22.90 1.20 -4.63
CA ASP A 412 -22.78 2.25 -3.60
C ASP A 412 -23.19 1.78 -2.19
N PHE A 413 -23.30 0.46 -1.96
CA PHE A 413 -23.69 -0.13 -0.68
C PHE A 413 -22.47 -0.70 0.05
N PRO A 414 -22.03 -0.12 1.18
CA PRO A 414 -20.90 -0.65 1.93
C PRO A 414 -21.26 -1.95 2.64
N PHE A 415 -20.27 -2.77 2.93
CA PHE A 415 -20.43 -4.07 3.60
C PHE A 415 -21.36 -5.04 2.88
N SER A 416 -21.54 -4.89 1.57
CA SER A 416 -22.53 -5.62 0.79
C SER A 416 -21.99 -6.94 0.23
N LEU A 417 -22.91 -7.86 -0.09
CA LEU A 417 -22.68 -8.97 -1.02
C LEU A 417 -23.32 -8.62 -2.37
N VAL A 418 -22.59 -8.79 -3.46
CA VAL A 418 -23.06 -8.63 -4.83
C VAL A 418 -22.98 -9.97 -5.54
N ALA A 419 -24.12 -10.48 -6.00
CA ALA A 419 -24.23 -11.77 -6.65
C ALA A 419 -24.89 -11.66 -8.02
N ASN A 420 -24.26 -12.28 -9.03
CA ASN A 420 -24.89 -12.45 -10.33
C ASN A 420 -25.76 -13.71 -10.32
N ASP A 421 -27.06 -13.55 -10.49
CA ASP A 421 -28.01 -14.65 -10.62
C ASP A 421 -28.29 -14.90 -12.10
N GLU A 422 -27.54 -15.83 -12.68
CA GLU A 422 -27.64 -16.20 -14.10
C GLU A 422 -28.99 -16.85 -14.43
N ARG A 423 -29.62 -17.54 -13.47
CA ARG A 423 -30.90 -18.24 -13.70
C ARG A 423 -32.03 -17.24 -13.89
N GLU A 424 -32.11 -16.26 -13.00
CA GLU A 424 -33.15 -15.22 -13.04
C GLU A 424 -32.74 -14.02 -13.90
N ASN A 425 -31.59 -14.10 -14.59
CA ASN A 425 -30.96 -13.01 -15.33
C ASN A 425 -31.02 -11.69 -14.54
N SER A 426 -30.52 -11.69 -13.31
CA SER A 426 -30.62 -10.54 -12.41
C SER A 426 -29.38 -10.36 -11.56
N LEU A 427 -29.14 -9.14 -11.10
CA LEU A 427 -28.13 -8.86 -10.08
C LEU A 427 -28.83 -8.83 -8.71
N LYS A 428 -28.23 -9.48 -7.70
CA LYS A 428 -28.75 -9.48 -6.33
C LYS A 428 -27.73 -8.80 -5.42
N ILE A 429 -28.19 -7.85 -4.60
CA ILE A 429 -27.36 -7.13 -3.65
C ILE A 429 -27.96 -7.30 -2.25
N ILE A 430 -27.13 -7.68 -1.28
CA ILE A 430 -27.48 -7.71 0.14
C ILE A 430 -26.61 -6.67 0.84
N PRO A 431 -27.14 -5.47 1.15
CA PRO A 431 -26.41 -4.48 1.95
C PRO A 431 -26.18 -5.00 3.38
N ALA A 432 -25.15 -4.53 4.08
CA ALA A 432 -24.80 -4.98 5.43
C ALA A 432 -24.60 -6.51 5.58
N TYR A 433 -24.27 -7.21 4.50
CA TYR A 433 -24.11 -8.67 4.43
C TYR A 433 -23.17 -9.22 5.51
N TRP A 434 -22.02 -8.56 5.75
CA TRP A 434 -21.05 -9.05 6.73
C TRP A 434 -21.68 -9.19 8.10
N PHE A 435 -22.42 -8.19 8.56
CA PHE A 435 -23.08 -8.19 9.86
C PHE A 435 -24.22 -9.21 9.93
N LEU A 436 -24.96 -9.41 8.84
CA LEU A 436 -26.06 -10.37 8.77
C LEU A 436 -25.59 -11.83 8.77
N TYR A 437 -24.47 -12.13 8.10
CA TYR A 437 -24.15 -13.52 7.74
C TYR A 437 -22.74 -13.98 8.05
N ASN A 438 -21.74 -13.08 8.09
CA ASN A 438 -20.33 -13.46 8.12
C ASN A 438 -19.44 -12.51 8.95
N PHE A 439 -19.94 -12.07 10.11
CA PHE A 439 -19.28 -11.01 10.86
C PHE A 439 -17.92 -11.45 11.43
N TYR A 440 -17.78 -12.74 11.74
CA TYR A 440 -16.51 -13.35 12.15
C TYR A 440 -15.36 -13.08 11.16
N ALA A 441 -15.62 -13.16 9.85
CA ALA A 441 -14.59 -12.96 8.84
C ALA A 441 -14.14 -11.50 8.75
N LEU A 442 -15.07 -10.55 8.87
CA LEU A 442 -14.77 -9.11 8.88
C LEU A 442 -13.90 -8.75 10.09
N GLU A 443 -14.32 -9.16 11.30
CA GLU A 443 -13.58 -8.98 12.55
C GLU A 443 -12.17 -9.57 12.50
N ARG A 444 -12.05 -10.83 12.07
CA ARG A 444 -10.76 -11.51 11.95
C ARG A 444 -9.82 -10.78 11.01
N ASN A 445 -10.32 -10.28 9.89
CA ASN A 445 -9.47 -9.61 8.90
C ASN A 445 -9.02 -8.22 9.38
N CYS A 446 -9.91 -7.45 10.01
CA CYS A 446 -9.56 -6.18 10.64
C CYS A 446 -8.41 -6.34 11.65
N LYS A 447 -8.53 -7.29 12.58
CA LYS A 447 -7.47 -7.58 13.59
C LYS A 447 -6.15 -8.00 12.93
N LYS A 448 -6.22 -8.81 11.87
CA LYS A 448 -5.03 -9.20 11.11
C LYS A 448 -4.33 -8.02 10.46
N MET A 449 -5.06 -7.00 9.98
CA MET A 449 -4.44 -5.83 9.36
C MET A 449 -3.59 -5.05 10.36
N TYR A 450 -4.12 -4.77 11.57
CA TYR A 450 -3.33 -4.13 12.63
C TYR A 450 -2.06 -4.92 12.97
N GLN A 451 -2.15 -6.25 13.07
CA GLN A 451 -1.00 -7.12 13.39
C GLN A 451 0.04 -7.20 12.26
N ARG A 452 -0.37 -6.91 11.02
CA ARG A 452 0.48 -6.98 9.83
C ARG A 452 1.21 -5.67 9.55
N ASP A 453 0.77 -4.56 10.11
CA ASP A 453 1.43 -3.27 9.92
C ASP A 453 2.78 -3.23 10.65
N LYS A 454 3.84 -3.57 9.92
CA LYS A 454 5.22 -3.65 10.43
C LYS A 454 6.06 -2.42 10.08
N ARG A 455 5.46 -1.43 9.42
CA ARG A 455 6.14 -0.18 9.05
C ARG A 455 6.78 0.45 10.27
N VAL A 456 8.07 0.73 10.13
CA VAL A 456 8.87 1.43 11.14
C VAL A 456 8.50 2.92 11.14
N GLN A 457 8.55 3.55 9.96
CA GLN A 457 8.15 4.95 9.79
C GLN A 457 6.71 5.01 9.26
N LYS A 458 5.78 5.47 10.09
CA LYS A 458 4.36 5.60 9.72
C LYS A 458 4.04 7.02 9.23
N ARG A 459 4.64 7.41 8.10
CA ARG A 459 4.46 8.75 7.48
C ARG A 459 3.00 9.06 7.11
N GLN A 460 2.20 8.03 6.87
CA GLN A 460 0.75 8.13 6.79
C GLN A 460 0.10 7.31 7.90
N ASN A 461 -0.85 7.95 8.59
CA ASN A 461 -1.73 7.28 9.53
C ASN A 461 -2.80 6.49 8.77
N ILE A 462 -2.63 5.17 8.69
CA ILE A 462 -3.53 4.28 7.93
C ILE A 462 -4.66 3.81 8.86
N GLU A 463 -5.91 4.01 8.43
CA GLU A 463 -7.08 3.53 9.17
C GLU A 463 -7.40 2.08 8.77
N PHE A 464 -7.38 1.18 9.75
CA PHE A 464 -7.73 -0.23 9.57
C PHE A 464 -9.10 -0.59 10.15
N ASP A 465 -9.71 0.26 10.98
CA ASP A 465 -11.05 0.00 11.52
C ASP A 465 -12.08 0.03 10.40
N TYR A 466 -12.91 -1.00 10.30
CA TYR A 466 -13.95 -1.07 9.29
C TYR A 466 -15.07 -0.05 9.54
N LEU A 467 -15.30 0.39 10.79
CA LEU A 467 -16.15 1.55 11.10
C LEU A 467 -15.29 2.80 11.29
N ALA A 468 -15.22 3.62 10.25
CA ALA A 468 -14.48 4.87 10.25
C ALA A 468 -15.23 5.93 9.42
N PRO A 469 -14.80 7.20 9.44
CA PRO A 469 -15.56 8.28 8.81
C PRO A 469 -16.01 7.99 7.37
N ASP A 470 -15.15 7.42 6.53
CA ASP A 470 -15.46 7.07 5.14
C ASP A 470 -16.59 6.04 5.00
N THR A 471 -16.60 4.99 5.82
CA THR A 471 -17.65 3.96 5.77
C THR A 471 -18.95 4.43 6.40
N ILE A 472 -18.89 5.34 7.37
CA ILE A 472 -20.08 5.96 7.97
C ILE A 472 -20.75 6.91 6.98
N ASP A 473 -19.98 7.69 6.22
CA ASP A 473 -20.48 8.52 5.12
C ASP A 473 -21.14 7.67 4.02
N GLU A 474 -20.52 6.53 3.67
CA GLU A 474 -21.12 5.56 2.74
C GLU A 474 -22.41 4.95 3.30
N ILE A 475 -22.48 4.68 4.61
CA ILE A 475 -23.70 4.15 5.25
C ILE A 475 -24.83 5.19 5.20
N PHE A 476 -24.57 6.47 5.50
CA PHE A 476 -25.59 7.52 5.36
C PHE A 476 -26.12 7.59 3.93
N SER A 477 -25.21 7.60 2.95
CA SER A 477 -25.58 7.60 1.52
C SER A 477 -26.38 6.36 1.11
N ALA A 478 -26.05 5.19 1.69
CA ALA A 478 -26.76 3.95 1.44
C ALA A 478 -28.17 3.95 2.05
N ILE A 479 -28.36 4.50 3.26
CA ILE A 479 -29.68 4.68 3.88
C ILE A 479 -30.59 5.52 2.99
N GLU A 480 -30.10 6.67 2.51
CA GLU A 480 -30.85 7.57 1.61
C GLU A 480 -31.30 6.83 0.34
N LYS A 481 -30.42 6.02 -0.27
CA LYS A 481 -30.77 5.19 -1.44
C LYS A 481 -31.75 4.08 -1.15
N LEU A 482 -31.64 3.42 0.01
CA LEU A 482 -32.61 2.40 0.39
C LEU A 482 -34.01 3.02 0.56
N GLU A 483 -34.10 4.21 1.15
CA GLU A 483 -35.36 4.93 1.27
C GLU A 483 -35.93 5.31 -0.09
N GLU A 484 -35.10 5.79 -1.02
CA GLU A 484 -35.49 6.07 -2.40
C GLU A 484 -36.04 4.82 -3.11
N TYR A 485 -35.35 3.68 -3.02
CA TYR A 485 -35.80 2.44 -3.65
C TYR A 485 -37.05 1.85 -3.00
N ILE A 486 -37.26 2.05 -1.70
CA ILE A 486 -38.53 1.72 -1.03
C ILE A 486 -39.65 2.62 -1.58
N ASP A 487 -39.38 3.91 -1.69
CA ASP A 487 -40.33 4.89 -2.20
C ASP A 487 -40.78 4.55 -3.63
N LEU A 488 -39.85 4.14 -4.51
CA LEU A 488 -40.18 3.65 -5.86
C LEU A 488 -40.93 2.31 -5.83
N ALA A 489 -40.59 1.41 -4.91
CA ALA A 489 -41.28 0.13 -4.79
C ALA A 489 -42.73 0.28 -4.30
N ILE A 490 -43.01 1.25 -3.42
CA ILE A 490 -44.38 1.60 -2.99
C ILE A 490 -45.18 2.09 -4.20
N GLU A 491 -44.62 2.98 -5.01
CA GLU A 491 -45.28 3.46 -6.24
C GLU A 491 -45.58 2.32 -7.22
N ARG A 492 -44.62 1.41 -7.42
CA ARG A 492 -44.78 0.23 -8.29
C ARG A 492 -45.80 -0.78 -7.78
N SER A 493 -46.01 -0.86 -6.46
CA SER A 493 -46.92 -1.82 -5.84
C SER A 493 -48.42 -1.51 -6.07
N GLY A 494 -48.74 -0.32 -6.59
CA GLY A 494 -50.11 0.11 -6.83
C GLY A 494 -50.90 0.50 -5.58
N ILE A 495 -50.21 0.65 -4.43
CA ILE A 495 -50.81 1.17 -3.20
C ILE A 495 -51.19 2.65 -3.42
N VAL A 496 -52.48 2.96 -3.33
CA VAL A 496 -52.99 4.33 -3.49
C VAL A 496 -52.50 5.19 -2.34
N CYS A 497 -51.59 6.12 -2.63
CA CYS A 497 -51.12 7.14 -1.70
C CYS A 497 -51.81 8.47 -2.06
N CYS A 498 -52.51 9.10 -1.10
CA CYS A 498 -53.24 10.35 -1.35
C CYS A 498 -52.30 11.55 -1.47
N ASP A 499 -51.17 11.49 -0.76
CA ASP A 499 -50.12 12.52 -0.72
C ASP A 499 -48.76 11.93 -0.25
N SER A 500 -47.75 12.80 -0.11
CA SER A 500 -46.41 12.43 0.37
C SER A 500 -46.37 12.01 1.85
N SER A 501 -47.36 12.42 2.65
CA SER A 501 -47.45 12.05 4.06
C SER A 501 -47.85 10.57 4.21
N ASP A 502 -48.74 10.08 3.34
CA ASP A 502 -49.15 8.67 3.33
C ASP A 502 -48.03 7.75 2.86
N LYS A 503 -47.26 8.15 1.84
CA LYS A 503 -46.07 7.41 1.40
C LYS A 503 -45.02 7.28 2.50
N SER A 504 -44.79 8.38 3.25
CA SER A 504 -43.87 8.39 4.39
C SER A 504 -44.35 7.48 5.52
N LYS A 505 -45.66 7.41 5.81
CA LYS A 505 -46.23 6.48 6.79
C LYS A 505 -46.01 5.03 6.36
N ILE A 506 -46.31 4.68 5.11
CA ILE A 506 -46.13 3.31 4.58
C ILE A 506 -44.66 2.90 4.64
N LYS A 507 -43.74 3.79 4.24
CA LYS A 507 -42.29 3.55 4.34
C LYS A 507 -41.87 3.28 5.78
N LYS A 508 -42.31 4.15 6.71
CA LYS A 508 -42.03 3.99 8.14
C LYS A 508 -42.59 2.67 8.67
N GLU A 509 -43.82 2.33 8.33
CA GLU A 509 -44.45 1.05 8.70
C GLU A 509 -43.72 -0.16 8.10
N TYR A 510 -43.26 -0.09 6.85
CA TYR A 510 -42.47 -1.14 6.22
C TYR A 510 -41.15 -1.36 6.98
N LEU A 511 -40.47 -0.29 7.36
CA LEU A 511 -39.17 -0.33 8.05
C LEU A 511 -39.29 -0.69 9.54
N GLU A 512 -40.35 -0.26 10.24
CA GLU A 512 -40.49 -0.38 11.70
C GLU A 512 -41.40 -1.53 12.15
N SER A 513 -42.33 -2.01 11.32
CA SER A 513 -43.31 -3.00 11.78
C SER A 513 -42.75 -4.44 11.80
N SER A 514 -42.86 -5.08 12.96
CA SER A 514 -42.84 -6.54 13.13
C SER A 514 -44.22 -7.18 12.85
N LYS A 515 -45.25 -6.36 12.64
CA LYS A 515 -46.68 -6.75 12.66
C LYS A 515 -47.31 -7.03 11.29
N HIS A 516 -46.64 -6.74 10.18
CA HIS A 516 -47.10 -7.10 8.84
C HIS A 516 -46.07 -7.96 8.11
N GLU A 517 -46.12 -9.27 8.38
CA GLU A 517 -45.50 -10.29 7.51
C GLU A 517 -46.08 -10.28 6.07
N ASN A 518 -47.17 -9.55 5.83
CA ASN A 518 -47.96 -9.60 4.59
C ASN A 518 -47.64 -8.49 3.55
N LEU A 519 -46.87 -7.44 3.88
CA LEU A 519 -46.50 -6.41 2.89
C LEU A 519 -45.15 -6.75 2.23
N TYR A 520 -45.22 -7.45 1.11
CA TYR A 520 -44.05 -7.73 0.26
C TYR A 520 -43.85 -6.61 -0.76
N LEU A 521 -42.69 -5.94 -0.69
CA LEU A 521 -42.26 -4.97 -1.71
C LEU A 521 -41.06 -5.55 -2.46
N GLU A 522 -41.16 -5.64 -3.79
CA GLU A 522 -40.02 -5.96 -4.65
C GLU A 522 -39.15 -4.71 -4.79
N ILE A 523 -38.06 -4.65 -4.02
CA ILE A 523 -37.14 -3.51 -4.05
C ILE A 523 -36.14 -3.70 -5.20
N LEU A 524 -36.27 -2.87 -6.23
CA LEU A 524 -35.35 -2.85 -7.38
C LEU A 524 -34.56 -1.55 -7.38
N ALA A 525 -33.24 -1.67 -7.53
CA ALA A 525 -32.35 -0.55 -7.71
C ALA A 525 -32.26 -0.14 -9.18
N GLU A 526 -32.18 1.16 -9.39
CA GLU A 526 -31.98 1.80 -10.70
C GLU A 526 -30.55 2.35 -10.75
N ASP A 527 -29.97 2.53 -11.94
CA ASP A 527 -28.61 3.09 -12.14
C ASP A 527 -27.44 2.39 -11.41
N VAL A 528 -27.64 1.13 -10.97
CA VAL A 528 -26.60 0.31 -10.31
C VAL A 528 -25.83 -0.56 -11.30
N GLU A 529 -26.47 -0.98 -12.39
CA GLU A 529 -25.86 -1.78 -13.44
C GLU A 529 -26.27 -1.26 -14.80
N ASN A 530 -25.32 -1.17 -15.74
CA ASN A 530 -25.61 -0.78 -17.12
C ASN A 530 -26.20 -1.95 -17.92
N SER A 531 -27.44 -2.31 -17.59
CA SER A 531 -28.18 -3.35 -18.27
C SER A 531 -29.69 -3.11 -18.20
N THR A 532 -30.48 -3.86 -18.98
CA THR A 532 -31.95 -3.84 -18.89
C THR A 532 -32.50 -4.84 -17.87
N ARG A 533 -31.63 -5.54 -17.15
CA ARG A 533 -32.01 -6.65 -16.27
C ARG A 533 -32.29 -6.13 -14.87
N LYS A 534 -33.09 -6.87 -14.10
CA LYS A 534 -33.47 -6.44 -12.74
C LYS A 534 -32.25 -6.47 -11.81
N VAL A 535 -32.11 -5.42 -10.99
CA VAL A 535 -31.18 -5.38 -9.86
C VAL A 535 -32.00 -5.40 -8.57
N HIS A 536 -31.97 -6.51 -7.84
CA HIS A 536 -32.72 -6.66 -6.60
C HIS A 536 -31.87 -6.26 -5.40
N ILE A 537 -32.45 -5.43 -4.53
CA ILE A 537 -31.93 -5.24 -3.19
C ILE A 537 -32.70 -6.16 -2.24
N LEU A 538 -31.97 -7.10 -1.65
CA LEU A 538 -32.50 -8.08 -0.71
C LEU A 538 -32.22 -7.63 0.72
N LYS A 539 -33.03 -8.11 1.68
CA LYS A 539 -32.85 -7.86 3.12
C LYS A 539 -32.86 -6.38 3.53
N VAL A 540 -33.58 -5.56 2.78
CA VAL A 540 -33.63 -4.09 2.96
C VAL A 540 -33.98 -3.69 4.39
N LYS A 541 -34.99 -4.30 5.02
CA LYS A 541 -35.39 -3.97 6.39
C LYS A 541 -34.27 -4.25 7.39
N GLU A 542 -33.68 -5.44 7.31
CA GLU A 542 -32.61 -5.87 8.20
C GLU A 542 -31.35 -5.02 7.98
N SER A 543 -30.98 -4.74 6.73
CA SER A 543 -29.84 -3.90 6.38
C SER A 543 -30.00 -2.45 6.83
N TYR A 544 -31.20 -1.86 6.65
CA TYR A 544 -31.51 -0.50 7.09
C TYR A 544 -31.34 -0.36 8.61
N LYS A 545 -31.88 -1.32 9.38
CA LYS A 545 -31.73 -1.34 10.83
C LYS A 545 -30.25 -1.45 11.24
N ILE A 546 -29.51 -2.39 10.66
CA ILE A 546 -28.09 -2.58 10.96
C ILE A 546 -27.30 -1.31 10.65
N TYR A 547 -27.53 -0.67 9.51
CA TYR A 547 -26.85 0.57 9.16
C TYR A 547 -27.05 1.68 10.21
N LYS A 548 -28.29 1.87 10.70
CA LYS A 548 -28.55 2.83 11.80
C LYS A 548 -27.86 2.42 13.11
N ASP A 549 -27.85 1.12 13.42
CA ASP A 549 -27.17 0.58 14.59
C ASP A 549 -25.63 0.74 14.50
N LEU A 550 -25.04 0.62 13.32
CA LEU A 550 -23.62 0.84 13.09
C LEU A 550 -23.22 2.30 13.23
N ILE A 551 -24.03 3.24 12.70
CA ILE A 551 -23.79 4.68 12.90
C ILE A 551 -23.84 5.01 14.40
N LEU A 552 -24.84 4.49 15.13
CA LEU A 552 -24.96 4.70 16.56
C LEU A 552 -23.74 4.15 17.31
N LEU A 553 -23.38 2.89 17.06
CA LEU A 553 -22.27 2.24 17.72
C LEU A 553 -20.96 2.98 17.43
N TYR A 554 -20.69 3.31 16.17
CA TYR A 554 -19.52 4.10 15.78
C TYR A 554 -19.46 5.41 16.56
N SER A 555 -20.58 6.12 16.64
CA SER A 555 -20.66 7.44 17.26
C SER A 555 -20.36 7.36 18.75
N VAL A 556 -21.11 6.53 19.50
CA VAL A 556 -20.93 6.36 20.94
C VAL A 556 -19.55 5.79 21.26
N LYS A 557 -19.10 4.74 20.54
CA LYS A 557 -17.79 4.12 20.74
C LYS A 557 -16.65 5.10 20.55
N THR A 558 -16.69 5.90 19.48
CA THR A 558 -15.63 6.86 19.17
C THR A 558 -15.63 8.01 20.17
N ILE A 559 -16.81 8.52 20.55
CA ILE A 559 -16.96 9.58 21.55
C ILE A 559 -16.39 9.13 22.90
N CYS A 560 -16.83 7.99 23.42
CA CYS A 560 -16.35 7.46 24.69
C CYS A 560 -14.84 7.16 24.66
N LYS A 561 -14.33 6.55 23.58
CA LYS A 561 -12.89 6.28 23.43
C LYS A 561 -12.06 7.55 23.43
N TYR A 562 -12.46 8.56 22.67
CA TYR A 562 -11.73 9.82 22.64
C TYR A 562 -11.76 10.50 24.00
N PHE A 563 -12.94 10.59 24.61
CA PHE A 563 -13.10 11.18 25.94
C PHE A 563 -12.22 10.49 27.00
N TYR A 564 -12.15 9.16 26.99
CA TYR A 564 -11.30 8.38 27.89
C TYR A 564 -9.80 8.68 27.75
N THR A 565 -9.36 9.23 26.61
CA THR A 565 -7.96 9.67 26.42
C THR A 565 -7.70 11.10 26.88
N GLN A 566 -8.74 11.90 27.13
CA GLN A 566 -8.61 13.34 27.41
C GLN A 566 -8.91 13.70 28.87
N VAL A 567 -9.74 12.94 29.57
CA VAL A 567 -10.24 13.29 30.91
C VAL A 567 -10.19 12.09 31.85
N GLU A 568 -9.89 12.33 33.14
CA GLU A 568 -9.86 11.29 34.18
C GLU A 568 -11.27 10.90 34.70
N ASP A 569 -12.27 11.79 34.60
CA ASP A 569 -13.65 11.59 35.06
C ASP A 569 -14.67 11.70 33.91
N PHE A 570 -15.61 10.75 33.84
CA PHE A 570 -16.67 10.65 32.82
C PHE A 570 -17.88 11.56 33.07
N GLY A 571 -18.02 12.14 34.27
CA GLY A 571 -19.17 12.99 34.62
C GLY A 571 -19.43 14.16 33.66
N ASP A 572 -18.38 14.64 32.98
CA ASP A 572 -18.44 15.85 32.14
C ASP A 572 -18.58 15.56 30.63
N ILE A 573 -18.80 14.30 30.20
CA ILE A 573 -18.81 13.95 28.77
C ILE A 573 -19.84 14.74 27.97
N LEU A 574 -21.02 14.99 28.54
CA LEU A 574 -22.08 15.76 27.87
C LEU A 574 -21.69 17.23 27.75
N GLU A 575 -21.10 17.82 28.79
CA GLU A 575 -20.60 19.19 28.75
C GLU A 575 -19.47 19.33 27.73
N PHE A 576 -18.58 18.34 27.65
CA PHE A 576 -17.53 18.27 26.66
C PHE A 576 -18.10 18.23 25.23
N ILE A 577 -19.08 17.38 24.94
CA ILE A 577 -19.75 17.32 23.64
C ILE A 577 -20.41 18.66 23.31
N LYS A 578 -21.10 19.28 24.27
CA LYS A 578 -21.75 20.58 24.08
C LYS A 578 -20.74 21.69 23.77
N SER A 579 -19.59 21.70 24.44
CA SER A 579 -18.54 22.70 24.24
C SER A 579 -17.98 22.74 22.80
N THR A 580 -18.13 21.65 22.05
CA THR A 580 -17.68 21.57 20.65
C THR A 580 -18.46 22.48 19.70
N ASN A 581 -19.70 22.86 20.05
CA ASN A 581 -20.62 23.65 19.20
C ASN A 581 -20.76 23.11 17.77
N LEU A 582 -20.68 21.79 17.59
CA LEU A 582 -20.84 21.15 16.29
C LEU A 582 -22.31 21.12 15.85
N THR A 583 -22.54 21.19 14.55
CA THR A 583 -23.86 21.02 13.92
C THR A 583 -23.97 19.64 13.26
N HIS A 584 -25.15 19.24 12.82
CA HIS A 584 -25.32 18.00 12.05
C HIS A 584 -24.75 18.06 10.61
N GLN A 585 -24.15 19.19 10.19
CA GLN A 585 -23.45 19.31 8.91
C GLN A 585 -22.03 18.76 9.05
N TYR A 586 -21.64 17.85 8.16
CA TYR A 586 -20.30 17.29 8.11
C TYR A 586 -19.63 17.55 6.77
N ASP A 587 -18.30 17.63 6.82
CA ASP A 587 -17.44 17.54 5.66
C ASP A 587 -17.19 16.07 5.31
N LYS A 588 -17.28 15.74 4.02
CA LYS A 588 -17.14 14.35 3.54
C LYS A 588 -15.72 13.86 3.76
N TRP A 589 -15.57 12.57 3.98
CA TRP A 589 -14.26 11.96 4.13
C TRP A 589 -13.81 11.21 2.87
N LYS A 590 -12.51 11.32 2.58
CA LYS A 590 -11.84 10.62 1.48
C LYS A 590 -10.73 9.74 2.01
N ASN A 591 -10.59 8.56 1.40
CA ASN A 591 -9.44 7.70 1.59
C ASN A 591 -8.30 8.12 0.63
N ILE A 592 -7.27 8.76 1.18
CA ILE A 592 -6.11 9.30 0.46
C ILE A 592 -4.89 8.40 0.76
N GLY A 593 -4.68 7.38 -0.06
CA GLY A 593 -3.57 6.44 0.10
C GLY A 593 -3.70 5.50 1.31
N GLY A 594 -4.87 5.39 1.94
CA GLY A 594 -5.12 4.64 3.16
C GLY A 594 -5.30 5.51 4.40
N GLN A 595 -4.94 6.80 4.32
CA GLN A 595 -5.24 7.79 5.35
C GLN A 595 -6.59 8.45 5.06
N LEU A 596 -7.46 8.49 6.07
CA LEU A 596 -8.74 9.19 5.94
C LEU A 596 -8.53 10.68 6.22
N MET A 597 -9.02 11.53 5.32
CA MET A 597 -8.93 12.99 5.42
C MET A 597 -10.28 13.62 5.10
N LYS A 598 -10.59 14.79 5.69
CA LYS A 598 -11.75 15.59 5.30
C LYS A 598 -11.55 16.11 3.87
N GLU A 599 -12.62 16.27 3.10
CA GLU A 599 -12.55 16.73 1.71
C GLU A 599 -11.99 18.16 1.62
N SER A 600 -12.31 19.03 2.58
CA SER A 600 -11.68 20.36 2.69
C SER A 600 -10.17 20.30 2.92
N ASP A 601 -9.68 19.45 3.83
CA ASP A 601 -8.24 19.28 4.08
C ASP A 601 -7.49 18.85 2.81
N VAL A 602 -8.11 17.99 1.99
CA VAL A 602 -7.54 17.54 0.70
C VAL A 602 -7.49 18.68 -0.31
N GLU A 603 -8.54 19.49 -0.40
CA GLU A 603 -8.57 20.66 -1.28
C GLU A 603 -7.56 21.73 -0.83
N ASP A 604 -7.36 21.90 0.48
CA ASP A 604 -6.34 22.77 1.04
C ASP A 604 -4.93 22.30 0.66
N ILE A 605 -4.63 21.01 0.78
CA ILE A 605 -3.34 20.45 0.31
C ILE A 605 -3.15 20.74 -1.18
N ILE A 606 -4.14 20.45 -2.01
CA ILE A 606 -4.07 20.69 -3.46
C ILE A 606 -3.82 22.17 -3.74
N SER A 607 -4.57 23.06 -3.09
CA SER A 607 -4.45 24.50 -3.25
C SER A 607 -3.08 25.02 -2.79
N GLU A 608 -2.54 24.50 -1.68
CA GLU A 608 -1.20 24.81 -1.18
C GLU A 608 -0.08 24.32 -2.11
N ILE A 609 -0.28 23.23 -2.85
CA ILE A 609 0.65 22.80 -3.91
C ILE A 609 0.54 23.74 -5.12
N GLU A 610 -0.68 24.04 -5.57
CA GLU A 610 -0.94 24.89 -6.74
C GLU A 610 -0.38 26.30 -6.57
N ASN A 611 -0.56 26.90 -5.38
CA ASN A 611 -0.04 28.23 -5.07
C ASN A 611 1.45 28.24 -4.67
N GLY A 612 2.08 27.06 -4.56
CA GLY A 612 3.50 26.92 -4.25
C GLY A 612 3.86 27.12 -2.77
N LYS A 613 2.92 27.01 -1.83
CA LYS A 613 3.23 26.96 -0.39
C LYS A 613 3.90 25.64 0.01
N LEU A 614 3.53 24.53 -0.63
CA LEU A 614 4.18 23.22 -0.45
C LEU A 614 5.22 23.01 -1.57
N GLU A 615 6.48 23.33 -1.29
CA GLU A 615 7.57 23.41 -2.28
C GLU A 615 8.38 22.11 -2.44
N SER A 616 8.10 21.06 -1.66
CA SER A 616 8.79 19.77 -1.72
C SER A 616 7.86 18.61 -1.37
N TRP A 617 8.25 17.39 -1.76
CA TRP A 617 7.56 16.18 -1.33
C TRP A 617 7.63 15.99 0.19
N GLU A 618 8.74 16.35 0.84
CA GLU A 618 8.85 16.39 2.30
C GLU A 618 7.78 17.28 2.93
N ALA A 619 7.59 18.51 2.42
CA ALA A 619 6.58 19.42 2.97
C ALA A 619 5.16 18.86 2.82
N ILE A 620 4.87 18.19 1.71
CA ILE A 620 3.59 17.48 1.51
C ILE A 620 3.45 16.32 2.51
N HIS A 621 4.50 15.54 2.74
CA HIS A 621 4.50 14.42 3.67
C HIS A 621 4.36 14.87 5.13
N ASP A 622 4.99 16.00 5.49
CA ASP A 622 4.83 16.64 6.80
C ASP A 622 3.39 17.09 7.01
N LYS A 623 2.74 17.65 5.97
CA LYS A 623 1.32 18.01 6.02
C LYS A 623 0.42 16.80 6.22
N TYR A 624 0.69 15.67 5.54
CA TYR A 624 -0.04 14.42 5.79
C TYR A 624 0.15 13.92 7.23
N SER A 625 1.38 14.00 7.74
CA SER A 625 1.71 13.59 9.11
C SER A 625 0.95 14.43 10.13
N LEU A 626 0.92 15.75 9.96
CA LEU A 626 0.18 16.68 10.82
C LEU A 626 -1.34 16.38 10.84
N LEU A 627 -1.95 16.13 9.68
CA LEU A 627 -3.35 15.71 9.61
C LEU A 627 -3.56 14.33 10.27
N GLY A 628 -2.57 13.44 10.18
CA GLY A 628 -2.56 12.14 10.82
C GLY A 628 -2.55 12.24 12.34
N GLU A 629 -1.77 13.17 12.91
CA GLU A 629 -1.72 13.46 14.35
C GLU A 629 -3.06 13.99 14.87
N GLY A 630 -3.73 14.84 14.10
CA GLY A 630 -5.07 15.37 14.43
C GLY A 630 -6.23 14.38 14.24
N TYR A 631 -5.98 13.21 13.64
CA TYR A 631 -7.02 12.29 13.19
C TYR A 631 -7.98 11.84 14.30
N LEU A 632 -7.47 11.55 15.51
CA LEU A 632 -8.34 11.09 16.62
C LEU A 632 -9.38 12.14 17.01
N LYS A 633 -8.98 13.42 17.04
CA LYS A 633 -9.89 14.53 17.31
C LYS A 633 -10.89 14.70 16.17
N HIS A 634 -10.45 14.68 14.93
CA HIS A 634 -11.35 14.80 13.78
C HIS A 634 -12.34 13.64 13.67
N LYS A 635 -11.91 12.41 14.01
CA LYS A 635 -12.78 11.22 14.08
C LYS A 635 -13.82 11.37 15.21
N PHE A 636 -13.43 11.96 16.34
CA PHE A 636 -14.35 12.33 17.43
C PHE A 636 -15.40 13.35 16.98
N GLU A 637 -14.98 14.46 16.34
CA GLU A 637 -15.91 15.47 15.81
C GLU A 637 -16.90 14.83 14.83
N HIS A 638 -16.40 14.01 13.90
CA HIS A 638 -17.22 13.27 12.96
C HIS A 638 -18.22 12.34 13.65
N ALA A 639 -17.82 11.66 14.73
CA ALA A 639 -18.70 10.81 15.54
C ALA A 639 -19.81 11.61 16.25
N VAL A 640 -19.51 12.79 16.79
CA VAL A 640 -20.54 13.69 17.35
C VAL A 640 -21.52 14.10 16.25
N ILE A 641 -21.03 14.57 15.11
CA ILE A 641 -21.89 14.99 13.99
C ILE A 641 -22.76 13.83 13.47
N SER A 642 -22.18 12.63 13.37
CA SER A 642 -22.90 11.41 12.98
C SER A 642 -24.04 11.07 13.94
N LEU A 643 -23.82 11.23 15.25
CA LEU A 643 -24.87 11.03 16.26
C LEU A 643 -25.99 12.07 16.10
N LEU A 644 -25.63 13.35 15.94
CA LEU A 644 -26.59 14.43 15.75
C LEU A 644 -27.44 14.20 14.49
N LYS A 645 -26.80 13.83 13.36
CA LYS A 645 -27.50 13.50 12.11
C LYS A 645 -28.41 12.29 12.27
N LEU A 646 -27.95 11.22 12.92
CA LEU A 646 -28.76 10.01 13.15
C LEU A 646 -30.00 10.28 14.01
N LEU A 647 -29.88 11.18 14.98
CA LEU A 647 -30.95 11.55 15.93
C LEU A 647 -31.77 12.77 15.48
N GLU A 648 -31.47 13.33 14.30
CA GLU A 648 -32.10 14.54 13.76
C GLU A 648 -31.99 15.77 14.68
N ILE A 649 -30.90 15.85 15.46
CA ILE A 649 -30.59 16.96 16.36
C ILE A 649 -29.76 18.01 15.61
N GLN A 650 -30.12 19.29 15.73
CA GLN A 650 -29.50 20.35 14.95
C GLN A 650 -28.09 20.70 15.44
N MET A 651 -27.92 20.84 16.76
CA MET A 651 -26.67 21.27 17.39
C MET A 651 -26.29 20.39 18.59
N SER A 652 -24.99 20.29 18.86
CA SER A 652 -24.48 19.54 20.02
C SER A 652 -24.98 20.06 21.37
N SER A 653 -25.33 21.35 21.45
CA SER A 653 -25.95 21.99 22.63
C SER A 653 -27.29 21.35 23.04
N ASP A 654 -28.02 20.80 22.06
CA ASP A 654 -29.37 20.26 22.24
C ASP A 654 -29.35 18.80 22.76
N LEU A 655 -28.19 18.17 22.81
CA LEU A 655 -28.02 16.84 23.37
C LEU A 655 -28.23 16.91 24.89
N ASN A 656 -29.11 16.07 25.43
CA ASN A 656 -29.37 15.99 26.88
C ASN A 656 -29.03 14.61 27.43
N ALA A 657 -29.01 14.49 28.76
CA ALA A 657 -28.65 13.26 29.45
C ALA A 657 -29.55 12.08 29.07
N ASP A 658 -30.87 12.30 28.91
CA ASP A 658 -31.79 11.24 28.52
C ASP A 658 -31.48 10.69 27.12
N ILE A 659 -31.26 11.58 26.14
CA ILE A 659 -30.92 11.19 24.77
C ILE A 659 -29.57 10.46 24.75
N TRP A 660 -28.57 10.99 25.44
CA TRP A 660 -27.25 10.37 25.53
C TRP A 660 -27.33 8.98 26.20
N ASN A 661 -27.93 8.88 27.37
CA ASN A 661 -28.08 7.62 28.11
C ASN A 661 -28.87 6.58 27.32
N ASN A 662 -29.91 6.98 26.60
CA ASN A 662 -30.65 6.06 25.71
C ASN A 662 -29.79 5.60 24.52
N SER A 663 -28.97 6.50 23.96
CA SER A 663 -28.01 6.18 22.89
C SER A 663 -26.96 5.19 23.38
N VAL A 664 -26.42 5.40 24.58
CA VAL A 664 -25.47 4.51 25.25
C VAL A 664 -26.08 3.14 25.51
N LYS A 665 -27.28 3.06 26.10
CA LYS A 665 -27.99 1.79 26.34
C LYS A 665 -28.20 1.01 25.04
N ARG A 666 -28.63 1.68 23.97
CA ARG A 666 -28.82 1.03 22.68
C ARG A 666 -27.48 0.61 22.06
N ALA A 667 -26.42 1.41 22.18
CA ALA A 667 -25.08 1.04 21.72
C ALA A 667 -24.53 -0.19 22.46
N ILE A 668 -24.80 -0.34 23.76
CA ILE A 668 -24.50 -1.58 24.52
C ILE A 668 -25.20 -2.77 23.87
N SER A 669 -26.52 -2.70 23.64
CA SER A 669 -27.27 -3.80 23.02
C SER A 669 -26.78 -4.13 21.61
N VAL A 670 -26.37 -3.13 20.83
CA VAL A 670 -25.79 -3.34 19.50
C VAL A 670 -24.42 -4.04 19.61
N GLN A 671 -23.56 -3.61 20.54
CA GLN A 671 -22.25 -4.24 20.77
C GLN A 671 -22.39 -5.71 21.21
N GLU A 672 -23.35 -6.01 22.08
CA GLU A 672 -23.67 -7.38 22.50
C GLU A 672 -24.17 -8.22 21.32
N TYR A 673 -25.11 -7.69 20.53
CA TYR A 673 -25.59 -8.35 19.31
C TYR A 673 -24.45 -8.66 18.32
N LEU A 674 -23.50 -7.73 18.14
CA LEU A 674 -22.34 -7.93 17.28
C LEU A 674 -21.42 -9.02 17.84
N CYS A 675 -21.16 -9.04 19.15
CA CYS A 675 -20.41 -10.13 19.80
C CYS A 675 -21.07 -11.49 19.54
N ASP A 676 -22.38 -11.61 19.75
CA ASP A 676 -23.13 -12.83 19.48
C ASP A 676 -23.13 -13.22 18.00
N SER A 677 -23.13 -12.23 17.11
CA SER A 677 -23.03 -12.43 15.66
C SER A 677 -21.67 -13.01 15.24
N VAL A 678 -20.57 -12.61 15.89
CA VAL A 678 -19.24 -13.23 15.69
C VAL A 678 -19.28 -14.71 16.09
N ILE A 679 -19.82 -14.99 17.28
CA ILE A 679 -19.87 -16.34 17.85
C ILE A 679 -20.75 -17.25 16.99
N SER A 680 -21.99 -16.84 16.71
CA SER A 680 -22.94 -17.62 15.90
C SER A 680 -22.46 -17.82 14.46
N SER A 681 -21.77 -16.84 13.88
CA SER A 681 -21.15 -17.00 12.55
C SER A 681 -20.08 -18.09 12.55
N ARG A 682 -19.27 -18.19 13.60
CA ARG A 682 -18.22 -19.21 13.73
C ARG A 682 -18.77 -20.57 14.15
N GLU A 683 -19.80 -20.60 14.98
CA GLU A 683 -20.46 -21.82 15.47
C GLU A 683 -21.03 -22.68 14.34
N LYS A 684 -21.42 -22.06 13.22
CA LYS A 684 -21.84 -22.78 11.99
C LYS A 684 -20.79 -23.80 11.51
N ASP A 685 -19.50 -23.59 11.80
CA ASP A 685 -18.43 -24.54 11.47
C ASP A 685 -18.49 -25.84 12.26
N TYR A 686 -19.10 -25.81 13.44
CA TYR A 686 -19.16 -26.90 14.40
C TYR A 686 -20.54 -27.59 14.42
N THR A 687 -21.59 -26.89 13.96
CA THR A 687 -22.98 -27.35 14.03
C THR A 687 -23.54 -27.79 12.67
N ASN A 688 -23.04 -27.25 11.55
CA ASN A 688 -23.57 -27.58 10.23
C ASN A 688 -23.24 -29.03 9.84
N PRO A 689 -24.24 -29.90 9.55
CA PRO A 689 -24.01 -31.29 9.19
C PRO A 689 -23.05 -31.48 8.01
N TYR A 690 -23.09 -30.61 7.01
CA TYR A 690 -22.20 -30.66 5.84
C TYR A 690 -20.77 -30.23 6.13
N ARG A 691 -20.53 -29.45 7.20
CA ARG A 691 -19.16 -29.13 7.65
C ARG A 691 -18.61 -30.23 8.56
N LYS A 692 -19.49 -30.86 9.35
CA LYS A 692 -19.13 -31.98 10.23
C LYS A 692 -18.82 -33.28 9.49
N MET A 693 -19.40 -33.47 8.29
CA MET A 693 -19.32 -34.74 7.56
C MET A 693 -17.90 -35.23 7.22
N VAL A 694 -16.89 -34.36 7.30
CA VAL A 694 -15.48 -34.69 7.03
C VAL A 694 -14.73 -35.23 8.24
N TYR A 695 -15.38 -35.29 9.41
CA TYR A 695 -14.80 -35.81 10.65
C TYR A 695 -15.60 -37.03 11.12
N ASP A 696 -14.90 -38.08 11.53
CA ASP A 696 -15.50 -39.30 12.05
C ASP A 696 -16.18 -39.06 13.42
N ASN A 697 -15.68 -38.09 14.19
CA ASN A 697 -16.24 -37.73 15.49
C ASN A 697 -15.84 -36.31 15.95
N THR A 698 -16.47 -35.84 17.03
CA THR A 698 -16.20 -34.50 17.62
C THR A 698 -14.76 -34.32 18.09
N LYS A 699 -14.09 -35.38 18.56
CA LYS A 699 -12.70 -35.28 19.03
C LYS A 699 -11.74 -34.98 17.87
N GLU A 700 -11.92 -35.65 16.73
CA GLU A 700 -11.17 -35.36 15.51
C GLU A 700 -11.43 -33.93 15.03
N MET A 701 -12.70 -33.51 15.00
CA MET A 701 -13.07 -32.14 14.62
C MET A 701 -12.39 -31.10 15.52
N ASN A 702 -12.44 -31.28 16.84
CA ASN A 702 -11.84 -30.35 17.80
C ASN A 702 -10.31 -30.33 17.71
N ASN A 703 -9.66 -31.48 17.50
CA ASN A 703 -8.22 -31.55 17.31
C ASN A 703 -7.78 -30.91 15.97
N THR A 704 -8.65 -30.89 14.96
CA THR A 704 -8.35 -30.34 13.63
C THR A 704 -8.64 -28.86 13.52
N LEU A 705 -9.81 -28.41 14.00
CA LEU A 705 -10.26 -27.02 13.90
C LEU A 705 -9.89 -26.17 15.12
N GLY A 706 -9.50 -26.80 16.22
CA GLY A 706 -9.51 -26.20 17.55
C GLY A 706 -10.92 -26.15 18.15
N GLU A 707 -11.02 -26.10 19.48
CA GLU A 707 -12.30 -25.94 20.16
C GLU A 707 -12.86 -24.52 19.97
N LEU A 708 -14.18 -24.40 19.80
CA LEU A 708 -14.84 -23.12 19.55
C LEU A 708 -14.59 -22.10 20.68
N ASN A 709 -14.67 -22.54 21.94
CA ASN A 709 -14.42 -21.72 23.13
C ASN A 709 -12.95 -21.29 23.30
N GLN A 710 -12.00 -21.94 22.62
CA GLN A 710 -10.59 -21.60 22.61
C GLN A 710 -10.19 -20.72 21.42
N ASN A 711 -11.15 -20.34 20.55
CA ASN A 711 -10.85 -19.51 19.40
C ASN A 711 -10.42 -18.10 19.84
N SER A 712 -9.18 -17.70 19.51
CA SER A 712 -8.59 -16.43 19.94
C SER A 712 -9.40 -15.19 19.53
N VAL A 713 -10.07 -15.22 18.38
CA VAL A 713 -10.93 -14.11 17.92
C VAL A 713 -12.16 -13.99 18.82
N ILE A 714 -12.80 -15.11 19.17
CA ILE A 714 -13.99 -15.11 20.03
C ILE A 714 -13.65 -14.61 21.44
N ILE A 715 -12.54 -15.09 22.02
CA ILE A 715 -12.10 -14.65 23.35
C ILE A 715 -11.85 -13.14 23.33
N SER A 716 -11.06 -12.67 22.37
CA SER A 716 -10.73 -11.25 22.24
C SER A 716 -11.97 -10.37 22.00
N VAL A 717 -12.94 -10.81 21.18
CA VAL A 717 -14.19 -10.04 20.96
C VAL A 717 -15.05 -9.98 22.23
N LYS A 718 -15.11 -11.05 23.04
CA LYS A 718 -15.82 -11.04 24.32
C LYS A 718 -15.17 -10.07 25.32
N GLU A 719 -13.85 -10.13 25.46
CA GLU A 719 -13.08 -9.23 26.34
C GLU A 719 -13.23 -7.77 25.92
N GLU A 720 -13.11 -7.49 24.62
CA GLU A 720 -13.34 -6.15 24.05
C GLU A 720 -14.78 -5.68 24.27
N THR A 721 -15.76 -6.56 24.14
CA THR A 721 -17.18 -6.22 24.36
C THR A 721 -17.44 -5.84 25.80
N GLU A 722 -16.93 -6.61 26.77
CA GLU A 722 -17.08 -6.27 28.19
C GLU A 722 -16.34 -4.98 28.55
N SER A 723 -15.14 -4.76 28.00
CA SER A 723 -14.40 -3.50 28.17
C SER A 723 -15.18 -2.29 27.62
N ILE A 724 -15.73 -2.41 26.40
CA ILE A 724 -16.54 -1.36 25.77
C ILE A 724 -17.82 -1.11 26.58
N LYS A 725 -18.48 -2.16 27.07
CA LYS A 725 -19.67 -2.03 27.92
C LYS A 725 -19.37 -1.28 29.21
N GLN A 726 -18.28 -1.61 29.88
CA GLN A 726 -17.89 -0.89 31.10
C GLN A 726 -17.59 0.58 30.80
N MET A 727 -16.89 0.87 29.71
CA MET A 727 -16.63 2.24 29.26
C MET A 727 -17.94 3.00 28.97
N PHE A 728 -18.91 2.34 28.34
CA PHE A 728 -20.24 2.90 28.05
C PHE A 728 -21.02 3.20 29.34
N LEU A 729 -21.08 2.26 30.27
CA LEU A 729 -21.74 2.45 31.56
C LEU A 729 -21.12 3.59 32.35
N ASN A 730 -19.79 3.70 32.35
CA ASN A 730 -19.09 4.81 33.01
C ASN A 730 -19.40 6.16 32.37
N SER A 731 -19.74 6.21 31.08
CA SER A 731 -20.06 7.44 30.35
C SER A 731 -21.50 7.93 30.49
N MET A 732 -22.36 7.22 31.24
CA MET A 732 -23.75 7.64 31.44
C MET A 732 -23.81 8.85 32.39
N CYS A 733 -24.68 9.81 32.07
CA CYS A 733 -24.84 11.08 32.80
C CYS A 733 -26.02 11.08 33.77
#